data_AF-A0A7L3QS94-F1
#
_entry.id   AF-A0A7L3QS94-F1
#
_cell.length_a   1.000
_cell.length_b   1.000
_cell.length_c   1.000
_cell.angle_alpha   90.00
_cell.angle_beta   90.00
_cell.angle_gamma   90.00
#
_symmetry.space_group_name_H-M   'P 1'
#
loop_
_entity.id
_entity.type
_entity.pdbx_description
1 polymer ?
#
loop_
_entity_poly.entity_id
_entity_poly.type
_entity_poly.pdbx_seq_one_letter_code
_entity_poly.pdbx_strand_id
1 'polypeptide(L)'
;GLSQVSRMLALCLLSLAWLSEGSQRSEPMFAAVTHRLLPPDYDSNPTQLNYGVAVTDLDADGDFEIVVAGYNGPNLVLKYDKARGRLVNVAEDVRGSPYYALRDRQGNAIGVTACDIDGDGREEIYFLNTNNAFSGMATYTDKLFKLRNGRWEDILSDEVNRDVASRFAGRSVACVDRTGSGRYSIYIANYASGNVGPHALIEMDVAASDPARGVVVLVDVAAQAGVSKYTGGRGVAVGPILSDSASDIFCGNENSPNFLFRNRGDGTYRDVAAAVGLDDPYQHGRGVALADFNRDGRVDIVYGNWNGPHRLYLQSGAPGRVRFRDIATPKFSMPSPVRTVIAADFDNDQELEVFFNNIAYRGSSANRLFRLIRREHSDPIVEELNPGDALEPEGRGTGGAVTDFDGDGMLDLILSHGESMAQPISIFKGTQGTNNNWLRVIPRTRFGAFARGAKVVLFTRRSGAHLRIIDGGSGYLCEMEPVAHFGLGHDEASSLEVTWPDGRVVSRAVASSETNSVLEIPYPLDVEEPLMPAPLECGQGFSQHENGRCVDTNECTEFPFICPRDKPNCINTYGGYRCRSSKRCSRGFEPNEDGTACVAQVAFFGGYPSAGSWPGLPHSALLPLVLGLCLCLYAL
;
A
#
# COMPACT_ATOMS: atom_id res chain seq x y z
N GLY A 1 -46.39 -0.99 44.48
CA GLY A 1 -45.04 -1.16 45.06
C GLY A 1 -44.14 -2.00 44.17
N LEU A 2 -44.39 -3.30 44.05
CA LEU A 2 -43.43 -4.25 43.44
C LEU A 2 -43.45 -4.39 41.90
N SER A 3 -44.49 -3.91 41.22
CA SER A 3 -44.62 -4.04 39.75
C SER A 3 -43.92 -2.93 38.94
N GLN A 4 -43.70 -1.74 39.51
CA GLN A 4 -43.00 -0.65 38.83
C GLN A 4 -41.47 -0.80 38.88
N VAL A 5 -40.93 -1.38 39.96
CA VAL A 5 -39.48 -1.58 40.13
C VAL A 5 -38.93 -2.59 39.13
N SER A 6 -39.70 -3.63 38.79
CA SER A 6 -39.29 -4.65 37.82
C SER A 6 -39.29 -4.14 36.36
N ARG A 7 -40.19 -3.20 36.02
CA ARG A 7 -40.16 -2.53 34.70
C ARG A 7 -39.03 -1.51 34.57
N MET A 8 -38.68 -0.80 35.65
CA MET A 8 -37.52 0.11 35.65
C MET A 8 -36.18 -0.64 35.55
N LEU A 9 -36.02 -1.80 36.19
CA LEU A 9 -34.81 -2.62 36.04
C LEU A 9 -34.66 -3.19 34.62
N ALA A 10 -35.76 -3.60 33.98
CA ALA A 10 -35.73 -4.11 32.61
C ALA A 10 -35.36 -3.02 31.59
N LEU A 11 -35.85 -1.79 31.76
CA LEU A 11 -35.45 -0.64 30.94
C LEU A 11 -34.00 -0.20 31.19
N CYS A 12 -33.49 -0.27 32.42
CA CYS A 12 -32.07 -0.01 32.71
C CYS A 12 -31.14 -1.06 32.08
N LEU A 13 -31.51 -2.34 32.10
CA LEU A 13 -30.73 -3.42 31.49
C LEU A 13 -30.73 -3.34 29.95
N LEU A 14 -31.83 -2.88 29.34
CA LEU A 14 -31.90 -2.60 27.90
C LEU A 14 -31.08 -1.36 27.51
N SER A 15 -31.04 -0.32 28.35
CA SER A 15 -30.15 0.84 28.12
C SER A 15 -28.67 0.53 28.34
N LEU A 16 -28.33 -0.45 29.18
CA LEU A 16 -26.96 -0.95 29.38
C LEU A 16 -26.49 -1.81 28.21
N ALA A 17 -27.39 -2.56 27.55
CA ALA A 17 -27.08 -3.29 26.32
C ALA A 17 -26.89 -2.36 25.11
N TRP A 18 -27.56 -1.20 25.08
CA TRP A 18 -27.31 -0.14 24.08
C TRP A 18 -26.03 0.67 24.37
N LEU A 19 -25.48 0.60 25.59
CA LEU A 19 -24.18 1.18 25.93
C LEU A 19 -23.02 0.22 25.65
N SER A 20 -23.26 -1.09 25.46
CA SER A 20 -22.21 -2.05 25.10
C SER A 20 -21.87 -2.08 23.61
N GLU A 21 -22.72 -1.55 22.72
CA GLU A 21 -22.35 -1.35 21.31
C GLU A 21 -21.35 -0.18 21.13
N GLY A 22 -21.15 0.65 22.17
CA GLY A 22 -20.07 1.64 22.22
C GLY A 22 -18.71 1.08 22.66
N SER A 23 -18.63 -0.21 23.04
CA SER A 23 -17.44 -0.81 23.66
C SER A 23 -16.37 -1.26 22.67
N GLN A 24 -16.71 -1.51 21.40
CA GLN A 24 -15.72 -1.88 20.38
C GLN A 24 -14.76 -0.73 20.03
N ARG A 25 -15.10 0.53 20.35
CA ARG A 25 -14.21 1.68 20.17
C ARG A 25 -13.01 1.74 21.13
N SER A 26 -12.90 0.80 22.07
CA SER A 26 -11.93 0.92 23.18
C SER A 26 -10.77 -0.06 23.16
N GLU A 27 -10.90 -1.24 22.54
CA GLU A 27 -9.83 -2.23 22.58
C GLU A 27 -8.66 -1.82 21.67
N PRO A 28 -7.42 -1.84 22.18
CA PRO A 28 -6.26 -1.51 21.37
C PRO A 28 -6.08 -2.54 20.25
N MET A 29 -5.69 -2.09 19.05
CA MET A 29 -5.27 -2.99 17.98
C MET A 29 -3.88 -3.57 18.24
N PHE A 30 -2.97 -2.76 18.79
CA PHE A 30 -1.57 -3.11 18.95
C PHE A 30 -1.06 -2.97 20.38
N ALA A 31 -0.19 -3.91 20.78
CA ALA A 31 0.61 -3.83 22.00
C ALA A 31 2.11 -3.84 21.68
N ALA A 32 2.87 -2.98 22.37
CA ALA A 32 4.30 -2.87 22.16
C ALA A 32 5.03 -4.09 22.74
N VAL A 33 5.86 -4.71 21.91
CA VAL A 33 6.69 -5.87 22.27
C VAL A 33 8.18 -5.63 22.06
N THR A 34 8.57 -4.43 21.62
CA THR A 34 9.95 -4.03 21.31
C THR A 34 10.96 -4.52 22.33
N HIS A 35 10.80 -4.20 23.62
CA HIS A 35 11.80 -4.54 24.64
C HIS A 35 11.97 -6.05 24.88
N ARG A 36 10.98 -6.86 24.50
CA ARG A 36 11.06 -8.33 24.61
C ARG A 36 11.74 -8.92 23.38
N LEU A 37 11.41 -8.41 22.19
CA LEU A 37 11.88 -8.95 20.92
C LEU A 37 13.20 -8.36 20.45
N LEU A 38 13.53 -7.12 20.82
CA LEU A 38 14.66 -6.41 20.25
C LEU A 38 15.33 -5.53 21.33
N PRO A 39 16.50 -5.93 21.84
CA PRO A 39 17.16 -5.21 22.93
C PRO A 39 17.65 -3.82 22.47
N PRO A 40 17.54 -2.78 23.34
CA PRO A 40 17.91 -1.40 23.01
C PRO A 40 19.43 -1.17 23.12
N ASP A 41 20.20 -1.92 22.35
CA ASP A 41 21.66 -1.80 22.26
C ASP A 41 22.13 -1.35 20.86
N TYR A 42 23.39 -0.97 20.75
CA TYR A 42 23.97 -0.45 19.51
C TYR A 42 23.87 -1.44 18.34
N ASP A 43 23.98 -2.72 18.63
CA ASP A 43 24.03 -3.76 17.61
C ASP A 43 22.64 -4.12 17.10
N SER A 44 21.62 -4.09 17.96
CA SER A 44 20.28 -4.62 17.66
C SER A 44 19.23 -3.53 17.46
N ASN A 45 19.18 -2.51 18.32
CA ASN A 45 18.20 -1.41 18.23
C ASN A 45 18.80 -0.08 18.72
N PRO A 46 19.81 0.44 17.99
CA PRO A 46 20.47 1.68 18.36
C PRO A 46 19.50 2.85 18.39
N THR A 47 19.69 3.75 19.35
CA THR A 47 19.08 5.09 19.30
C THR A 47 19.80 5.90 18.23
N GLN A 48 19.27 5.85 17.00
CA GLN A 48 19.84 6.51 15.82
C GLN A 48 18.74 7.09 14.92
N LEU A 49 19.12 7.60 13.75
CA LEU A 49 18.18 8.05 12.74
C LEU A 49 17.87 6.87 11.81
N ASN A 50 16.83 6.11 12.14
CA ASN A 50 16.30 5.05 11.28
C ASN A 50 15.31 5.68 10.30
N TYR A 51 15.20 5.10 9.10
CA TYR A 51 14.27 5.56 8.05
C TYR A 51 13.57 4.36 7.39
N GLY A 52 13.59 4.23 6.07
CA GLY A 52 12.88 3.19 5.32
C GLY A 52 13.08 1.78 5.87
N VAL A 53 12.04 0.96 5.73
CA VAL A 53 12.02 -0.45 6.12
C VAL A 53 11.60 -1.28 4.91
N ALA A 54 12.33 -2.35 4.62
CA ALA A 54 11.98 -3.36 3.63
C ALA A 54 11.94 -4.74 4.26
N VAL A 55 11.11 -5.64 3.73
CA VAL A 55 11.04 -7.04 4.17
C VAL A 55 11.32 -7.97 3.00
N THR A 56 12.26 -8.91 3.18
CA THR A 56 12.63 -9.91 2.18
C THR A 56 13.35 -11.09 2.84
N ASP A 57 13.37 -12.24 2.16
CA ASP A 57 14.16 -13.41 2.56
C ASP A 57 15.57 -13.25 1.98
N LEU A 58 16.45 -12.69 2.79
CA LEU A 58 17.77 -12.24 2.40
C LEU A 58 18.73 -13.43 2.32
N ASP A 59 18.62 -14.40 3.23
CA ASP A 59 19.50 -15.58 3.27
C ASP A 59 18.96 -16.83 2.55
N ALA A 60 17.73 -16.78 2.04
CA ALA A 60 17.03 -17.85 1.33
C ALA A 60 16.76 -19.10 2.18
N ASP A 61 16.44 -18.91 3.46
CA ASP A 61 16.01 -19.99 4.36
C ASP A 61 14.49 -20.09 4.56
N GLY A 62 13.72 -19.19 3.92
CA GLY A 62 12.27 -19.14 3.96
C GLY A 62 11.70 -18.29 5.10
N ASP A 63 12.52 -17.81 6.04
CA ASP A 63 12.12 -16.82 7.05
C ASP A 63 12.49 -15.41 6.57
N PHE A 64 11.60 -14.43 6.78
CA PHE A 64 11.84 -13.07 6.32
C PHE A 64 12.76 -12.27 7.27
N GLU A 65 13.67 -11.50 6.69
CA GLU A 65 14.43 -10.45 7.36
C GLU A 65 13.78 -9.07 7.20
N ILE A 66 13.90 -8.26 8.24
CA ILE A 66 13.52 -6.85 8.24
C ILE A 66 14.78 -6.02 8.04
N VAL A 67 14.88 -5.35 6.91
CA VAL A 67 16.00 -4.46 6.55
C VAL A 67 15.62 -3.03 6.86
N VAL A 68 16.45 -2.32 7.64
CA VAL A 68 16.18 -0.93 8.07
C VAL A 68 17.33 -0.02 7.65
N ALA A 69 16.99 1.05 6.94
CA ALA A 69 17.92 2.08 6.52
C ALA A 69 18.37 2.96 7.71
N GLY A 70 19.68 3.13 7.87
CA GLY A 70 20.30 3.97 8.88
C GLY A 70 20.97 5.22 8.27
N TYR A 71 20.67 6.39 8.82
CA TYR A 71 21.31 7.65 8.44
C TYR A 71 22.33 8.09 9.49
N ASN A 72 23.57 8.35 9.04
CA ASN A 72 24.71 8.66 9.92
C ASN A 72 24.89 7.59 11.02
N GLY A 73 24.66 6.34 10.63
CA GLY A 73 24.61 5.17 11.49
C GLY A 73 24.42 3.91 10.66
N PRO A 74 24.63 2.73 11.25
CA PRO A 74 24.55 1.48 10.52
C PRO A 74 23.12 1.12 10.09
N ASN A 75 22.99 0.41 8.96
CA ASN A 75 21.76 -0.29 8.61
C ASN A 75 21.55 -1.50 9.53
N LEU A 76 20.31 -1.95 9.66
CA LEU A 76 19.95 -3.16 10.43
C LEU A 76 19.37 -4.22 9.49
N VAL A 77 19.65 -5.49 9.78
CA VAL A 77 19.01 -6.64 9.12
C VAL A 77 18.57 -7.57 10.23
N LEU A 78 17.28 -7.57 10.55
CA LEU A 78 16.72 -8.24 11.72
C LEU A 78 16.02 -9.53 11.30
N LYS A 79 16.45 -10.68 11.83
CA LYS A 79 15.85 -11.99 11.64
C LYS A 79 15.20 -12.48 12.92
N TYR A 80 14.03 -13.11 12.85
CA TYR A 80 13.42 -13.72 14.02
C TYR A 80 14.08 -15.05 14.38
N ASP A 81 14.71 -15.10 15.56
CA ASP A 81 15.26 -16.33 16.10
C ASP A 81 14.18 -17.06 16.91
N LYS A 82 13.57 -18.07 16.28
CA LYS A 82 12.53 -18.91 16.89
C LYS A 82 12.99 -19.60 18.18
N ALA A 83 14.26 -19.96 18.30
CA ALA A 83 14.79 -20.64 19.48
C ALA A 83 14.94 -19.67 20.67
N ARG A 84 15.26 -18.41 20.39
CA ARG A 84 15.40 -17.35 21.41
C ARG A 84 14.11 -16.56 21.64
N GLY A 85 13.12 -16.68 20.74
CA GLY A 85 11.87 -15.93 20.78
C GLY A 85 12.08 -14.42 20.63
N ARG A 86 13.08 -14.00 19.83
CA ARG A 86 13.46 -12.59 19.67
C ARG A 86 14.11 -12.33 18.32
N LEU A 87 14.09 -11.08 17.86
CA LEU A 87 14.84 -10.65 16.69
C LEU A 87 16.34 -10.56 17.00
N VAL A 88 17.16 -10.93 16.03
CA VAL A 88 18.62 -10.81 16.06
C VAL A 88 19.09 -10.05 14.82
N ASN A 89 20.06 -9.15 14.99
CA ASN A 89 20.66 -8.47 13.84
C ASN A 89 21.71 -9.39 13.18
N VAL A 90 21.46 -9.84 11.95
CA VAL A 90 22.39 -10.70 11.18
C VAL A 90 23.46 -9.88 10.44
N ALA A 91 23.26 -8.57 10.29
CA ALA A 91 24.27 -7.65 9.75
C ALA A 91 25.36 -7.36 10.80
N GLU A 92 26.15 -8.38 11.11
CA GLU A 92 27.21 -8.30 12.13
C GLU A 92 28.34 -7.35 11.70
N ASP A 93 28.79 -6.51 12.64
CA ASP A 93 29.96 -5.64 12.48
C ASP A 93 31.29 -6.40 12.69
N VAL A 94 31.40 -7.54 12.02
CA VAL A 94 32.58 -8.39 12.00
C VAL A 94 33.02 -8.53 10.55
N ARG A 95 34.24 -8.11 10.22
CA ARG A 95 34.75 -8.15 8.82
C ARG A 95 34.66 -9.53 8.18
N GLY A 96 34.62 -10.59 8.97
CA GLY A 96 34.46 -11.98 8.55
C GLY A 96 33.03 -12.38 8.16
N SER A 97 32.01 -11.63 8.59
CA SER A 97 30.60 -11.91 8.28
C SER A 97 30.28 -11.70 6.79
N PRO A 98 29.46 -12.60 6.18
CA PRO A 98 28.88 -12.37 4.85
C PRO A 98 28.08 -11.08 4.73
N TYR A 99 27.50 -10.60 5.83
CA TYR A 99 26.60 -9.45 5.89
C TYR A 99 27.30 -8.14 6.27
N TYR A 100 28.63 -8.17 6.47
CA TYR A 100 29.40 -7.01 6.95
C TYR A 100 29.19 -5.74 6.09
N ALA A 101 29.07 -5.91 4.77
CA ALA A 101 28.90 -4.78 3.86
C ALA A 101 27.52 -4.11 3.98
N LEU A 102 26.45 -4.91 4.21
CA LEU A 102 25.09 -4.41 4.39
C LEU A 102 24.97 -3.51 5.62
N ARG A 103 25.74 -3.81 6.69
CA ARG A 103 25.76 -3.03 7.94
C ARG A 103 26.11 -1.57 7.70
N ASP A 104 26.92 -1.27 6.68
CA ASP A 104 27.31 0.06 6.20
C ASP A 104 27.37 1.13 7.31
N ARG A 105 28.29 0.98 8.26
CA ARG A 105 28.29 1.72 9.53
C ARG A 105 28.28 3.24 9.44
N GLN A 106 28.80 3.77 8.34
CA GLN A 106 28.89 5.21 8.06
C GLN A 106 27.97 5.60 6.89
N GLY A 107 27.05 4.71 6.55
CA GLY A 107 26.03 4.91 5.54
C GLY A 107 25.10 6.06 5.89
N ASN A 108 24.46 6.59 4.85
CA ASN A 108 23.49 7.66 4.99
C ASN A 108 22.19 7.25 4.29
N ALA A 109 21.78 6.02 4.57
CA ALA A 109 20.64 5.41 3.92
C ALA A 109 19.35 5.99 4.52
N ILE A 110 18.42 6.32 3.65
CA ILE A 110 17.07 6.75 4.06
C ILE A 110 15.98 5.87 3.46
N GLY A 111 16.23 5.16 2.36
CA GLY A 111 15.25 4.27 1.75
C GLY A 111 15.87 2.95 1.35
N VAL A 112 15.02 1.93 1.28
CA VAL A 112 15.44 0.57 0.96
C VAL A 112 14.36 -0.15 0.14
N THR A 113 14.77 -0.96 -0.82
CA THR A 113 13.93 -1.92 -1.57
C THR A 113 14.78 -3.15 -1.89
N ALA A 114 14.12 -4.29 -2.03
CA ALA A 114 14.69 -5.57 -2.41
C ALA A 114 14.16 -5.97 -3.80
N CYS A 115 15.08 -6.22 -4.74
CA CYS A 115 14.76 -6.49 -6.14
C CYS A 115 15.67 -7.55 -6.75
N ASP A 116 15.11 -8.56 -7.41
CA ASP A 116 15.88 -9.49 -8.26
C ASP A 116 16.19 -8.83 -9.61
N ILE A 117 17.23 -7.98 -9.65
CA ILE A 117 17.57 -7.16 -10.83
C ILE A 117 18.17 -8.02 -11.95
N ASP A 118 18.89 -9.08 -11.56
CA ASP A 118 19.62 -9.95 -12.49
C ASP A 118 18.99 -11.34 -12.64
N GLY A 119 17.75 -11.52 -12.18
CA GLY A 119 16.92 -12.69 -12.45
C GLY A 119 17.60 -13.98 -12.06
N ASP A 120 18.23 -14.02 -10.89
CA ASP A 120 18.88 -15.21 -10.35
C ASP A 120 18.06 -15.90 -9.24
N GLY A 121 16.91 -15.32 -8.90
CA GLY A 121 15.99 -15.84 -7.91
C GLY A 121 16.19 -15.27 -6.50
N ARG A 122 17.23 -14.44 -6.28
CA ARG A 122 17.47 -13.74 -5.02
C ARG A 122 17.30 -12.24 -5.22
N GLU A 123 16.73 -11.57 -4.24
CA GLU A 123 16.62 -10.11 -4.29
C GLU A 123 17.93 -9.43 -3.87
N GLU A 124 18.41 -8.50 -4.69
CA GLU A 124 19.44 -7.53 -4.31
C GLU A 124 18.84 -6.43 -3.44
N ILE A 125 19.63 -5.89 -2.51
CA ILE A 125 19.18 -4.81 -1.60
C ILE A 125 19.72 -3.47 -2.08
N TYR A 126 18.81 -2.58 -2.49
CA TYR A 126 19.15 -1.22 -2.86
C TYR A 126 18.95 -0.28 -1.68
N PHE A 127 20.01 0.42 -1.28
CA PHE A 127 19.92 1.51 -0.32
C PHE A 127 20.00 2.85 -1.03
N LEU A 128 18.94 3.62 -0.89
CA LEU A 128 18.90 5.02 -1.27
C LEU A 128 19.66 5.82 -0.21
N ASN A 129 20.81 6.35 -0.59
CA ASN A 129 21.65 7.20 0.23
C ASN A 129 21.38 8.68 -0.08
N THR A 130 21.34 9.49 0.97
CA THR A 130 21.31 10.96 0.83
C THR A 130 22.39 11.55 1.72
N ASN A 131 22.68 12.83 1.56
CA ASN A 131 23.50 13.60 2.49
C ASN A 131 22.66 14.78 3.05
N ASN A 132 23.34 15.79 3.60
CA ASN A 132 22.74 17.09 3.96
C ASN A 132 22.12 17.86 2.75
N ALA A 133 22.19 17.35 1.52
CA ALA A 133 21.50 17.94 0.38
C ALA A 133 20.01 17.56 0.42
N PHE A 134 19.19 18.60 0.54
CA PHE A 134 17.74 18.44 0.52
C PHE A 134 17.19 18.12 -0.89
N SER A 135 17.90 18.58 -1.95
CA SER A 135 17.53 18.41 -3.37
C SER A 135 18.76 18.49 -4.28
N GLY A 136 18.67 18.00 -5.52
CA GLY A 136 19.73 18.08 -6.54
C GLY A 136 20.86 17.08 -6.34
N MET A 137 22.11 17.54 -6.40
CA MET A 137 23.30 16.68 -6.28
C MET A 137 23.54 16.23 -4.83
N ALA A 138 23.82 14.94 -4.66
CA ALA A 138 24.36 14.35 -3.44
C ALA A 138 25.89 14.15 -3.56
N THR A 139 26.54 13.94 -2.42
CA THR A 139 28.00 13.69 -2.34
C THR A 139 28.36 12.21 -2.26
N TYR A 140 27.36 11.35 -2.03
CA TYR A 140 27.50 9.90 -2.00
C TYR A 140 26.59 9.31 -3.06
N THR A 141 26.97 8.13 -3.55
CA THR A 141 26.11 7.34 -4.40
C THR A 141 25.18 6.48 -3.57
N ASP A 142 24.04 6.14 -4.17
CA ASP A 142 23.26 4.99 -3.75
C ASP A 142 24.09 3.69 -3.83
N LYS A 143 23.64 2.64 -3.15
CA LYS A 143 24.32 1.34 -3.09
C LYS A 143 23.36 0.22 -3.47
N LEU A 144 23.87 -0.79 -4.16
CA LEU A 144 23.11 -1.98 -4.54
C LEU A 144 23.90 -3.21 -4.15
N PHE A 145 23.43 -3.93 -3.14
CA PHE A 145 24.12 -5.08 -2.60
C PHE A 145 23.61 -6.36 -3.24
N LYS A 146 24.53 -7.15 -3.78
CA LYS A 146 24.29 -8.50 -4.30
C LYS A 146 25.08 -9.53 -3.51
N LEU A 147 24.49 -10.70 -3.27
CA LEU A 147 25.22 -11.84 -2.73
C LEU A 147 26.08 -12.47 -3.84
N ARG A 148 27.41 -12.25 -3.79
CA ARG A 148 28.40 -12.82 -4.71
C ARG A 148 29.54 -13.44 -3.90
N ASN A 149 30.03 -14.61 -4.31
CA ASN A 149 31.11 -15.31 -3.59
C ASN A 149 30.83 -15.56 -2.09
N GLY A 150 29.56 -15.77 -1.73
CA GLY A 150 29.14 -16.00 -0.35
C GLY A 150 29.18 -14.76 0.55
N ARG A 151 29.22 -13.55 -0.03
CA ARG A 151 29.21 -12.27 0.69
C ARG A 151 28.36 -11.24 -0.01
N TRP A 152 27.76 -10.34 0.74
CA TRP A 152 27.07 -9.18 0.19
C TRP A 152 28.10 -8.14 -0.26
N GLU A 153 28.03 -7.73 -1.52
CA GLU A 153 28.96 -6.79 -2.17
C GLU A 153 28.17 -5.69 -2.88
N ASP A 154 28.64 -4.44 -2.78
CA ASP A 154 28.03 -3.30 -3.46
C ASP A 154 28.43 -3.26 -4.94
N ILE A 155 27.54 -3.71 -5.82
CA ILE A 155 27.80 -3.81 -7.27
C ILE A 155 27.71 -2.47 -8.00
N LEU A 156 27.19 -1.40 -7.37
CA LEU A 156 27.29 -0.04 -7.93
C LEU A 156 28.71 0.53 -7.81
N SER A 157 29.54 -0.04 -6.93
CA SER A 157 30.94 0.35 -6.77
C SER A 157 31.87 -0.30 -7.82
N ASP A 158 31.41 -1.36 -8.49
CA ASP A 158 32.12 -2.03 -9.58
C ASP A 158 32.38 -1.00 -10.70
N GLU A 159 33.58 -1.06 -11.30
CA GLU A 159 34.04 -0.07 -12.29
C GLU A 159 33.06 0.14 -13.45
N VAL A 160 32.40 -0.94 -13.88
CA VAL A 160 31.41 -0.93 -14.97
C VAL A 160 30.12 -0.19 -14.63
N ASN A 161 29.79 -0.01 -13.35
CA ASN A 161 28.51 0.56 -12.89
C ASN A 161 28.63 1.96 -12.25
N ARG A 162 29.86 2.49 -12.08
CA ARG A 162 30.10 3.76 -11.36
C ARG A 162 29.40 4.99 -11.93
N ASP A 163 29.07 4.96 -13.21
CA ASP A 163 28.39 6.05 -13.91
C ASP A 163 26.86 5.97 -13.78
N VAL A 164 26.33 4.79 -13.43
CA VAL A 164 24.89 4.53 -13.23
C VAL A 164 24.48 4.73 -11.78
N ALA A 165 25.43 4.60 -10.85
CA ALA A 165 25.22 4.89 -9.44
C ALA A 165 24.70 6.33 -9.25
N SER A 166 23.43 6.44 -8.84
CA SER A 166 22.75 7.73 -8.70
C SER A 166 23.48 8.62 -7.68
N ARG A 167 23.71 9.88 -8.08
CA ARG A 167 24.40 10.92 -7.28
C ARG A 167 23.46 12.05 -6.92
N PHE A 168 22.18 11.75 -6.76
CA PHE A 168 21.14 12.75 -6.53
C PHE A 168 20.47 12.54 -5.19
N ALA A 169 19.82 13.58 -4.69
CA ALA A 169 19.07 13.52 -3.44
C ALA A 169 17.76 12.72 -3.63
N GLY A 170 17.86 11.40 -3.55
CA GLY A 170 16.72 10.49 -3.59
C GLY A 170 15.79 10.63 -2.38
N ARG A 171 14.51 10.30 -2.56
CA ARG A 171 13.48 10.41 -1.50
C ARG A 171 12.49 9.26 -1.47
N SER A 172 12.49 8.36 -2.44
CA SER A 172 11.87 7.04 -2.34
C SER A 172 12.40 6.15 -3.44
N VAL A 173 12.24 4.85 -3.25
CA VAL A 173 12.68 3.81 -4.18
C VAL A 173 11.63 2.70 -4.24
N ALA A 174 11.53 2.00 -5.36
CA ALA A 174 10.60 0.91 -5.57
C ALA A 174 11.11 -0.09 -6.62
N CYS A 175 10.63 -1.32 -6.53
CA CYS A 175 10.87 -2.44 -7.42
C CYS A 175 9.82 -2.55 -8.54
N VAL A 176 10.23 -2.64 -9.80
CA VAL A 176 9.31 -2.63 -10.95
C VAL A 176 9.66 -3.70 -11.99
N ASP A 177 8.82 -4.72 -12.18
CA ASP A 177 8.90 -5.58 -13.36
C ASP A 177 8.16 -4.93 -14.55
N ARG A 178 8.78 -3.90 -15.13
CA ARG A 178 8.12 -3.09 -16.16
C ARG A 178 7.86 -3.84 -17.47
N THR A 179 8.56 -4.95 -17.72
CA THR A 179 8.47 -5.71 -18.97
C THR A 179 7.75 -7.06 -18.82
N GLY A 180 7.42 -7.48 -17.60
CA GLY A 180 6.90 -8.81 -17.32
C GLY A 180 7.96 -9.91 -17.44
N SER A 181 9.24 -9.56 -17.38
CA SER A 181 10.31 -10.52 -17.63
C SER A 181 10.61 -11.41 -16.43
N GLY A 182 10.17 -11.02 -15.23
CA GLY A 182 10.63 -11.56 -13.95
C GLY A 182 11.94 -10.97 -13.45
N ARG A 183 12.57 -10.05 -14.20
CA ARG A 183 13.68 -9.19 -13.76
C ARG A 183 13.13 -7.82 -13.42
N TYR A 184 13.65 -7.22 -12.36
CA TYR A 184 13.18 -5.93 -11.88
C TYR A 184 14.05 -4.77 -12.36
N SER A 185 13.42 -3.61 -12.52
CA SER A 185 14.06 -2.31 -12.55
C SER A 185 13.87 -1.63 -11.19
N ILE A 186 14.84 -0.83 -10.75
CA ILE A 186 14.77 -0.02 -9.54
C ILE A 186 14.39 1.40 -9.94
N TYR A 187 13.16 1.81 -9.56
CA TYR A 187 12.69 3.18 -9.79
C TYR A 187 13.08 4.08 -8.61
N ILE A 188 13.68 5.23 -8.91
CA ILE A 188 14.20 6.17 -7.91
C ILE A 188 13.49 7.52 -8.07
N ALA A 189 12.74 7.91 -7.04
CA ALA A 189 12.12 9.22 -6.94
C ALA A 189 13.10 10.21 -6.31
N ASN A 190 13.72 11.05 -7.15
CA ASN A 190 14.66 12.09 -6.73
C ASN A 190 13.94 13.39 -6.35
N TYR A 191 14.53 14.16 -5.43
CA TYR A 191 14.17 15.56 -5.22
C TYR A 191 15.06 16.42 -6.13
N ALA A 192 14.55 16.75 -7.30
CA ALA A 192 15.24 17.59 -8.27
C ALA A 192 15.42 19.03 -7.78
N SER A 193 16.54 19.66 -8.19
CA SER A 193 16.76 21.10 -8.06
C SER A 193 16.86 21.71 -9.45
N GLY A 194 15.78 22.37 -9.90
CA GLY A 194 15.66 22.79 -11.30
C GLY A 194 15.77 21.59 -12.24
N ASN A 195 16.73 21.60 -13.15
CA ASN A 195 16.98 20.52 -14.12
C ASN A 195 18.09 19.55 -13.67
N VAL A 196 18.34 19.43 -12.36
CA VAL A 196 19.37 18.55 -11.79
C VAL A 196 18.71 17.51 -10.89
N GLY A 197 19.06 16.25 -11.10
CA GLY A 197 18.52 15.10 -10.35
C GLY A 197 17.11 14.69 -10.78
N PRO A 198 16.91 14.28 -12.05
CA PRO A 198 15.64 13.71 -12.46
C PRO A 198 15.39 12.38 -11.75
N HIS A 199 14.16 11.90 -11.77
CA HIS A 199 13.87 10.50 -11.45
C HIS A 199 14.66 9.56 -12.36
N ALA A 200 15.07 8.42 -11.81
CA ALA A 200 15.90 7.41 -12.48
C ALA A 200 15.21 6.03 -12.47
N LEU A 201 15.63 5.16 -13.37
CA LEU A 201 15.11 3.80 -13.51
C LEU A 201 16.27 2.90 -13.91
N ILE A 202 16.87 2.25 -12.91
CA ILE A 202 18.09 1.45 -13.09
C ILE A 202 17.68 -0.01 -13.33
N GLU A 203 18.24 -0.64 -14.35
CA GLU A 203 18.02 -2.07 -14.62
C GLU A 203 19.28 -2.73 -15.17
N MET A 204 19.27 -4.06 -15.26
CA MET A 204 20.36 -4.81 -15.85
C MET A 204 20.36 -4.69 -17.39
N ASP A 205 21.49 -4.32 -17.98
CA ASP A 205 21.76 -4.50 -19.40
C ASP A 205 22.04 -5.99 -19.66
N VAL A 206 21.04 -6.69 -20.19
CA VAL A 206 21.11 -8.13 -20.50
C VAL A 206 22.21 -8.46 -21.51
N ALA A 207 22.50 -7.58 -22.46
CA ALA A 207 23.48 -7.86 -23.51
C ALA A 207 24.92 -7.66 -23.01
N ALA A 208 25.13 -6.74 -22.07
CA ALA A 208 26.43 -6.44 -21.50
C ALA A 208 26.77 -7.26 -20.24
N SER A 209 25.77 -7.89 -19.60
CA SER A 209 25.94 -8.68 -18.38
C SER A 209 26.36 -10.14 -18.64
N ASP A 210 27.08 -10.72 -17.67
CA ASP A 210 27.39 -12.14 -17.59
C ASP A 210 27.24 -12.59 -16.11
N PRO A 211 25.99 -12.79 -15.62
CA PRO A 211 25.73 -13.14 -14.22
C PRO A 211 26.40 -14.47 -13.81
N ALA A 212 26.58 -15.40 -14.75
CA ALA A 212 27.29 -16.66 -14.50
C ALA A 212 28.76 -16.44 -14.11
N ARG A 213 29.36 -15.32 -14.51
CA ARG A 213 30.69 -14.87 -14.07
C ARG A 213 30.63 -13.81 -12.98
N GLY A 214 29.44 -13.51 -12.45
CA GLY A 214 29.22 -12.49 -11.43
C GLY A 214 29.34 -11.06 -11.95
N VAL A 215 29.23 -10.84 -13.28
CA VAL A 215 29.28 -9.52 -13.91
C VAL A 215 27.86 -9.06 -14.21
N VAL A 216 27.40 -8.04 -13.48
CA VAL A 216 26.09 -7.41 -13.69
C VAL A 216 26.33 -5.98 -14.15
N VAL A 217 26.01 -5.68 -15.40
CA VAL A 217 26.12 -4.34 -15.98
C VAL A 217 24.75 -3.67 -15.87
N LEU A 218 24.73 -2.48 -15.30
CA LEU A 218 23.51 -1.70 -15.07
C LEU A 218 23.41 -0.55 -16.06
N VAL A 219 22.19 -0.06 -16.28
CA VAL A 219 21.89 1.11 -17.11
C VAL A 219 20.70 1.88 -16.53
N ASP A 220 20.74 3.22 -16.60
CA ASP A 220 19.58 4.06 -16.31
C ASP A 220 18.76 4.29 -17.59
N VAL A 221 17.54 3.74 -17.61
CA VAL A 221 16.63 3.81 -18.76
C VAL A 221 15.47 4.77 -18.54
N ALA A 222 15.48 5.62 -17.51
CA ALA A 222 14.34 6.47 -17.16
C ALA A 222 13.84 7.36 -18.30
N ALA A 223 14.77 7.94 -19.07
CA ALA A 223 14.42 8.80 -20.20
C ALA A 223 13.76 7.99 -21.34
N GLN A 224 14.32 6.82 -21.66
CA GLN A 224 13.78 5.90 -22.66
C GLN A 224 12.41 5.36 -22.25
N ALA A 225 12.26 4.99 -20.98
CA ALA A 225 11.01 4.49 -20.43
C ALA A 225 9.94 5.59 -20.28
N GLY A 226 10.31 6.87 -20.34
CA GLY A 226 9.38 8.00 -20.25
C GLY A 226 8.99 8.40 -18.82
N VAL A 227 9.84 8.07 -17.84
CA VAL A 227 9.62 8.36 -16.41
C VAL A 227 10.60 9.38 -15.83
N SER A 228 11.57 9.86 -16.62
CA SER A 228 12.51 10.89 -16.20
C SER A 228 11.80 12.23 -15.98
N LYS A 229 11.57 12.59 -14.71
CA LYS A 229 10.89 13.82 -14.28
C LYS A 229 11.75 14.63 -13.32
N TYR A 230 11.67 15.95 -13.42
CA TYR A 230 12.34 16.89 -12.52
C TYR A 230 11.33 17.45 -11.52
N THR A 231 11.23 16.84 -10.34
CA THR A 231 10.31 17.29 -9.29
C THR A 231 10.81 16.91 -7.90
N GLY A 232 10.09 17.30 -6.84
CA GLY A 232 10.28 16.82 -5.48
C GLY A 232 9.65 15.45 -5.25
N GLY A 233 10.18 14.39 -5.85
CA GLY A 233 9.66 13.02 -5.72
C GLY A 233 9.55 12.56 -4.27
N ARG A 234 8.50 11.80 -3.93
CA ARG A 234 8.25 11.25 -2.59
C ARG A 234 7.78 9.80 -2.72
N GLY A 235 6.72 9.39 -2.00
CA GLY A 235 6.29 8.00 -1.95
C GLY A 235 6.01 7.44 -3.34
N VAL A 236 6.33 6.18 -3.51
CA VAL A 236 6.17 5.44 -4.76
C VAL A 236 5.38 4.18 -4.45
N ALA A 237 4.42 3.85 -5.31
CA ALA A 237 3.74 2.58 -5.29
C ALA A 237 3.76 1.93 -6.67
N VAL A 238 3.92 0.60 -6.69
CA VAL A 238 4.03 -0.18 -7.93
C VAL A 238 3.00 -1.30 -7.91
N GLY A 239 2.26 -1.45 -9.00
CA GLY A 239 1.28 -2.53 -9.14
C GLY A 239 0.41 -2.38 -10.38
N PRO A 240 -0.52 -3.31 -10.61
CA PRO A 240 -1.46 -3.29 -11.73
C PRO A 240 -2.61 -2.32 -11.47
N ILE A 241 -2.31 -1.01 -11.47
CA ILE A 241 -3.25 0.04 -11.04
C ILE A 241 -4.36 0.25 -12.08
N LEU A 242 -4.00 0.41 -13.35
CA LEU A 242 -4.93 0.74 -14.45
C LEU A 242 -5.16 -0.42 -15.43
N SER A 243 -4.37 -1.48 -15.31
CA SER A 243 -4.42 -2.66 -16.17
C SER A 243 -4.55 -3.93 -15.33
N ASP A 244 -4.90 -5.04 -15.96
CA ASP A 244 -5.10 -6.29 -15.23
C ASP A 244 -3.81 -6.89 -14.66
N SER A 245 -2.64 -6.54 -15.23
CA SER A 245 -1.36 -7.18 -14.90
C SER A 245 -0.15 -6.26 -14.93
N ALA A 246 -0.05 -5.34 -15.89
CA ALA A 246 1.19 -4.58 -16.11
C ALA A 246 1.49 -3.63 -14.95
N SER A 247 2.75 -3.58 -14.53
CA SER A 247 3.21 -2.73 -13.43
C SER A 247 3.19 -1.25 -13.82
N ASP A 248 2.19 -0.54 -13.32
CA ASP A 248 2.11 0.91 -13.30
C ASP A 248 2.88 1.49 -12.09
N ILE A 249 3.27 2.76 -12.16
CA ILE A 249 3.98 3.45 -11.08
C ILE A 249 3.19 4.69 -10.68
N PHE A 250 2.74 4.73 -9.42
CA PHE A 250 2.21 5.95 -8.80
C PHE A 250 3.33 6.63 -8.01
N CYS A 251 3.44 7.95 -8.12
CA CYS A 251 4.43 8.73 -7.39
C CYS A 251 3.78 9.97 -6.76
N GLY A 252 3.78 10.01 -5.44
CA GLY A 252 3.46 11.21 -4.68
C GLY A 252 4.60 12.22 -4.81
N ASN A 253 4.26 13.50 -4.97
CA ASN A 253 5.26 14.56 -5.14
C ASN A 253 5.08 15.71 -4.15
N GLU A 254 6.15 16.45 -3.91
CA GLU A 254 6.16 17.67 -3.13
C GLU A 254 6.31 18.89 -4.05
N ASN A 255 5.48 19.92 -3.83
CA ASN A 255 5.52 21.19 -4.59
C ASN A 255 5.25 21.00 -6.09
N SER A 256 4.58 19.91 -6.47
CA SER A 256 4.19 19.61 -7.85
C SER A 256 3.06 18.58 -7.86
N PRO A 257 2.36 18.39 -8.99
CA PRO A 257 1.37 17.34 -9.13
C PRO A 257 1.98 15.93 -9.02
N ASN A 258 1.22 15.00 -8.44
CA ASN A 258 1.55 13.57 -8.43
C ASN A 258 1.59 12.99 -9.86
N PHE A 259 2.31 11.88 -10.04
CA PHE A 259 2.35 11.14 -11.30
C PHE A 259 1.67 9.79 -11.18
N LEU A 260 1.08 9.34 -12.29
CA LEU A 260 0.65 7.97 -12.49
C LEU A 260 1.14 7.55 -13.86
N PHE A 261 2.26 6.84 -13.87
CA PHE A 261 2.86 6.29 -15.07
C PHE A 261 2.16 5.00 -15.43
N ARG A 262 1.28 5.09 -16.44
CA ARG A 262 0.66 3.94 -17.06
C ARG A 262 1.66 3.21 -17.94
N ASN A 263 1.89 1.93 -17.68
CA ASN A 263 2.66 1.05 -18.54
C ASN A 263 1.89 0.80 -19.86
N ARG A 264 2.57 0.95 -20.99
CA ARG A 264 1.98 0.76 -22.33
C ARG A 264 2.00 -0.69 -22.81
N GLY A 265 2.58 -1.60 -22.02
CA GLY A 265 2.74 -3.02 -22.34
C GLY A 265 4.05 -3.33 -23.08
N ASP A 266 4.84 -2.32 -23.44
CA ASP A 266 6.18 -2.45 -24.03
C ASP A 266 7.30 -2.03 -23.05
N GLY A 267 6.94 -1.84 -21.77
CA GLY A 267 7.84 -1.34 -20.73
C GLY A 267 8.10 0.17 -20.79
N THR A 268 7.44 0.91 -21.69
CA THR A 268 7.42 2.38 -21.68
C THR A 268 6.17 2.92 -21.01
N TYR A 269 6.23 4.18 -20.58
CA TYR A 269 5.21 4.78 -19.74
C TYR A 269 4.55 6.01 -20.35
N ARG A 270 3.34 6.31 -19.87
CA ARG A 270 2.68 7.61 -20.05
C ARG A 270 2.13 8.08 -18.73
N ASP A 271 2.49 9.30 -18.34
CA ASP A 271 1.87 9.97 -17.21
C ASP A 271 0.40 10.33 -17.52
N VAL A 272 -0.51 9.84 -16.69
CA VAL A 272 -1.96 10.01 -16.83
C VAL A 272 -2.64 10.52 -15.55
N ALA A 273 -1.90 10.95 -14.53
CA ALA A 273 -2.46 11.34 -13.23
C ALA A 273 -3.61 12.35 -13.35
N ALA A 274 -3.37 13.46 -14.06
CA ALA A 274 -4.38 14.50 -14.26
C ALA A 274 -5.59 14.00 -15.05
N ALA A 275 -5.36 13.08 -16.00
CA ALA A 275 -6.43 12.53 -16.83
C ALA A 275 -7.37 11.62 -16.03
N VAL A 276 -6.93 11.06 -14.91
CA VAL A 276 -7.73 10.16 -14.06
C VAL A 276 -8.13 10.76 -12.71
N GLY A 277 -7.66 11.97 -12.39
CA GLY A 277 -8.02 12.72 -11.18
C GLY A 277 -7.11 12.46 -9.97
N LEU A 278 -5.86 12.08 -10.20
CA LEU A 278 -4.88 11.73 -9.16
C LEU A 278 -3.70 12.71 -9.03
N ASP A 279 -3.68 13.78 -9.81
CA ASP A 279 -2.55 14.72 -9.86
C ASP A 279 -2.44 15.61 -8.61
N ASP A 280 -3.53 15.82 -7.85
CA ASP A 280 -3.60 16.53 -6.55
C ASP A 280 -2.56 17.68 -6.40
N PRO A 281 -2.58 18.68 -7.30
CA PRO A 281 -1.42 19.56 -7.58
C PRO A 281 -1.04 20.51 -6.44
N TYR A 282 -1.86 20.59 -5.40
CA TYR A 282 -1.69 21.52 -4.27
C TYR A 282 -1.35 20.80 -2.97
N GLN A 283 -1.08 19.49 -3.02
CA GLN A 283 -0.73 18.70 -1.85
C GLN A 283 0.68 18.12 -1.97
N HIS A 284 1.13 17.50 -0.89
CA HIS A 284 2.48 16.99 -0.74
C HIS A 284 2.43 15.51 -0.42
N GLY A 285 2.32 14.69 -1.45
CA GLY A 285 2.21 13.24 -1.33
C GLY A 285 3.40 12.67 -0.54
N ARG A 286 3.11 11.73 0.35
CA ARG A 286 4.07 10.94 1.13
C ARG A 286 3.72 9.47 0.96
N GLY A 287 3.50 8.74 2.05
CA GLY A 287 3.24 7.32 2.00
C GLY A 287 2.02 6.96 1.17
N VAL A 288 2.14 5.89 0.39
CA VAL A 288 1.10 5.38 -0.51
C VAL A 288 0.92 3.88 -0.25
N ALA A 289 -0.32 3.39 -0.31
CA ALA A 289 -0.60 1.96 -0.37
C ALA A 289 -1.67 1.65 -1.44
N LEU A 290 -1.59 0.45 -2.00
CA LEU A 290 -2.53 -0.08 -2.99
C LEU A 290 -3.35 -1.21 -2.35
N ALA A 291 -4.65 -1.22 -2.61
CA ALA A 291 -5.56 -2.25 -2.11
C ALA A 291 -6.86 -2.27 -2.91
N ASP A 292 -7.76 -3.21 -2.63
CA ASP A 292 -9.16 -3.19 -3.08
C ASP A 292 -10.05 -2.94 -1.86
N PHE A 293 -10.37 -1.68 -1.58
CA PHE A 293 -11.00 -1.27 -0.31
C PHE A 293 -12.52 -1.50 -0.28
N ASN A 294 -13.14 -1.69 -1.44
CA ASN A 294 -14.58 -1.94 -1.56
C ASN A 294 -14.90 -3.35 -2.12
N ARG A 295 -13.87 -4.16 -2.39
CA ARG A 295 -13.93 -5.51 -2.97
C ARG A 295 -14.64 -5.51 -4.31
N ASP A 296 -14.28 -4.57 -5.18
CA ASP A 296 -14.83 -4.43 -6.53
C ASP A 296 -13.93 -4.98 -7.65
N GLY A 297 -12.82 -5.61 -7.27
CA GLY A 297 -11.85 -6.23 -8.17
C GLY A 297 -10.89 -5.23 -8.83
N ARG A 298 -10.95 -3.95 -8.46
CA ARG A 298 -10.04 -2.91 -8.93
C ARG A 298 -9.06 -2.48 -7.86
N VAL A 299 -7.95 -1.92 -8.32
CA VAL A 299 -6.90 -1.39 -7.44
C VAL A 299 -7.21 0.06 -7.10
N ASP A 300 -7.47 0.30 -5.83
CA ASP A 300 -7.65 1.59 -5.20
C ASP A 300 -6.32 2.14 -4.66
N ILE A 301 -6.31 3.43 -4.31
CA ILE A 301 -5.12 4.12 -3.81
C ILE A 301 -5.46 4.88 -2.54
N VAL A 302 -4.68 4.65 -1.49
CA VAL A 302 -4.65 5.51 -0.31
C VAL A 302 -3.30 6.20 -0.22
N TYR A 303 -3.29 7.49 0.10
CA TYR A 303 -2.03 8.15 0.43
C TYR A 303 -2.16 9.29 1.45
N GLY A 304 -1.06 9.51 2.14
CA GLY A 304 -0.88 10.57 3.12
C GLY A 304 -0.29 11.83 2.49
N ASN A 305 -0.73 12.99 2.95
CA ASN A 305 -0.23 14.30 2.54
C ASN A 305 0.46 14.99 3.73
N TRP A 306 1.67 15.52 3.50
CA TRP A 306 2.43 16.23 4.54
C TRP A 306 1.71 17.50 5.01
N ASN A 307 1.14 17.46 6.23
CA ASN A 307 0.31 18.53 6.80
C ASN A 307 -0.84 18.99 5.88
N GLY A 308 -1.29 18.10 4.99
CA GLY A 308 -2.40 18.31 4.08
C GLY A 308 -3.43 17.19 4.20
N PRO A 309 -4.61 17.35 3.58
CA PRO A 309 -5.67 16.36 3.73
C PRO A 309 -5.29 15.02 3.12
N HIS A 310 -5.42 13.93 3.88
CA HIS A 310 -5.17 12.57 3.39
C HIS A 310 -6.25 12.11 2.40
N ARG A 311 -5.91 11.16 1.52
CA ARG A 311 -6.75 10.73 0.41
C ARG A 311 -7.05 9.25 0.45
N LEU A 312 -8.28 8.89 0.11
CA LEU A 312 -8.69 7.51 -0.11
C LEU A 312 -9.48 7.46 -1.42
N TYR A 313 -8.84 6.99 -2.48
CA TYR A 313 -9.40 7.00 -3.82
C TYR A 313 -9.90 5.62 -4.21
N LEU A 314 -11.20 5.53 -4.51
CA LEU A 314 -11.77 4.35 -5.16
C LEU A 314 -11.64 4.49 -6.69
N GLN A 315 -11.22 3.41 -7.34
CA GLN A 315 -11.18 3.31 -8.78
C GLN A 315 -12.60 3.07 -9.33
N SER A 316 -12.98 3.83 -10.34
CA SER A 316 -14.29 3.77 -10.97
C SER A 316 -14.23 3.96 -12.48
N GLY A 317 -15.33 3.63 -13.15
CA GLY A 317 -15.46 3.75 -14.60
C GLY A 317 -15.14 2.48 -15.36
N ALA A 318 -15.51 2.44 -16.64
CA ALA A 318 -15.24 1.30 -17.51
C ALA A 318 -13.75 1.22 -17.89
N PRO A 319 -13.24 0.04 -18.29
CA PRO A 319 -11.89 -0.10 -18.84
C PRO A 319 -11.61 0.95 -19.92
N GLY A 320 -10.48 1.65 -19.80
CA GLY A 320 -10.09 2.74 -20.70
C GLY A 320 -10.71 4.12 -20.42
N ARG A 321 -11.66 4.23 -19.46
CA ARG A 321 -12.22 5.49 -18.93
C ARG A 321 -12.17 5.55 -17.41
N VAL A 322 -11.09 5.02 -16.85
CA VAL A 322 -10.85 4.98 -15.41
C VAL A 322 -10.82 6.39 -14.82
N ARG A 323 -11.40 6.52 -13.62
CA ARG A 323 -11.39 7.71 -12.76
C ARG A 323 -11.21 7.30 -11.31
N PHE A 324 -10.51 8.12 -10.56
CA PHE A 324 -10.38 7.95 -9.12
C PHE A 324 -11.26 8.96 -8.40
N ARG A 325 -12.07 8.48 -7.45
CA ARG A 325 -12.96 9.31 -6.64
C ARG A 325 -12.53 9.24 -5.18
N ASP A 326 -12.22 10.40 -4.60
CA ASP A 326 -11.87 10.51 -3.19
C ASP A 326 -13.12 10.29 -2.32
N ILE A 327 -13.05 9.32 -1.41
CA ILE A 327 -14.09 8.99 -0.43
C ILE A 327 -13.65 9.26 1.02
N ALA A 328 -12.49 9.91 1.21
CA ALA A 328 -11.97 10.21 2.54
C ALA A 328 -13.00 11.01 3.37
N THR A 329 -13.33 10.49 4.56
CA THR A 329 -14.20 11.20 5.51
C THR A 329 -13.48 12.42 6.11
N PRO A 330 -14.19 13.39 6.71
CA PRO A 330 -13.55 14.53 7.39
C PRO A 330 -12.54 14.12 8.47
N LYS A 331 -12.78 12.98 9.14
CA LYS A 331 -11.82 12.43 10.12
C LYS A 331 -10.60 11.83 9.43
N PHE A 332 -10.81 11.02 8.39
CA PHE A 332 -9.73 10.37 7.66
C PHE A 332 -8.80 11.40 7.01
N SER A 333 -9.39 12.40 6.35
CA SER A 333 -8.68 13.48 5.66
C SER A 333 -8.08 14.55 6.59
N MET A 334 -8.16 14.39 7.92
CA MET A 334 -7.59 15.38 8.84
C MET A 334 -6.06 15.51 8.61
N PRO A 335 -5.54 16.71 8.35
CA PRO A 335 -4.12 16.91 8.10
C PRO A 335 -3.23 16.46 9.27
N SER A 336 -2.11 15.81 8.93
CA SER A 336 -1.08 15.42 9.89
C SER A 336 0.29 15.32 9.19
N PRO A 337 1.42 15.35 9.93
CA PRO A 337 2.75 15.22 9.34
C PRO A 337 3.09 13.75 9.03
N VAL A 338 2.26 13.13 8.19
CA VAL A 338 2.41 11.73 7.79
C VAL A 338 3.70 11.50 7.00
N ARG A 339 4.32 10.34 7.26
CA ARG A 339 5.42 9.80 6.48
C ARG A 339 4.96 8.58 5.72
N THR A 340 4.60 7.52 6.43
CA THR A 340 4.25 6.24 5.82
C THR A 340 2.76 5.93 6.00
N VAL A 341 2.19 5.26 5.00
CA VAL A 341 0.84 4.72 5.02
C VAL A 341 0.94 3.25 4.75
N ILE A 342 0.28 2.43 5.56
CA ILE A 342 0.25 0.98 5.47
C ILE A 342 -1.20 0.55 5.34
N ALA A 343 -1.50 -0.37 4.43
CA ALA A 343 -2.79 -1.03 4.31
C ALA A 343 -2.64 -2.53 4.54
N ALA A 344 -3.34 -3.08 5.54
CA ALA A 344 -3.22 -4.49 5.94
C ALA A 344 -4.47 -4.93 6.73
N ASP A 345 -4.71 -6.24 6.77
CA ASP A 345 -5.75 -6.87 7.60
C ASP A 345 -5.09 -7.36 8.89
N PHE A 346 -5.09 -6.53 9.94
CA PHE A 346 -4.26 -6.76 11.13
C PHE A 346 -4.88 -7.76 12.12
N ASP A 347 -6.21 -7.87 12.13
CA ASP A 347 -6.94 -8.78 13.00
C ASP A 347 -7.61 -9.93 12.26
N ASN A 348 -7.19 -10.20 11.03
CA ASN A 348 -7.66 -11.29 10.20
C ASN A 348 -9.19 -11.33 10.03
N ASP A 349 -9.86 -10.18 10.11
CA ASP A 349 -11.33 -10.05 10.15
C ASP A 349 -11.96 -9.91 8.76
N GLN A 350 -11.13 -9.98 7.70
CA GLN A 350 -11.44 -9.81 6.28
C GLN A 350 -11.46 -8.36 5.80
N GLU A 351 -11.53 -7.38 6.70
CA GLU A 351 -11.47 -5.97 6.34
C GLU A 351 -10.02 -5.47 6.33
N LEU A 352 -9.81 -4.41 5.56
CA LEU A 352 -8.50 -3.76 5.51
C LEU A 352 -8.49 -2.59 6.46
N GLU A 353 -7.42 -2.46 7.23
CA GLU A 353 -7.06 -1.26 7.94
C GLU A 353 -6.09 -0.39 7.15
N VAL A 354 -6.12 0.90 7.42
CA VAL A 354 -5.13 1.89 7.01
C VAL A 354 -4.49 2.52 8.24
N PHE A 355 -3.18 2.36 8.35
CA PHE A 355 -2.36 2.97 9.40
C PHE A 355 -1.55 4.15 8.85
N PHE A 356 -1.67 5.30 9.50
CA PHE A 356 -0.89 6.50 9.23
C PHE A 356 0.23 6.65 10.26
N ASN A 357 1.48 6.55 9.81
CA ASN A 357 2.66 6.81 10.63
C ASN A 357 3.08 8.29 10.53
N ASN A 358 3.08 8.98 11.66
CA ASN A 358 3.32 10.41 11.77
C ASN A 358 4.69 10.70 12.41
N ILE A 359 5.28 11.85 12.01
CA ILE A 359 6.48 12.37 12.66
C ILE A 359 6.13 13.50 13.65
N ALA A 360 6.45 13.30 14.93
CA ALA A 360 6.45 14.37 15.92
C ALA A 360 7.69 15.27 15.73
N TYR A 361 7.53 16.43 15.10
CA TYR A 361 8.66 17.35 14.78
C TYR A 361 8.46 18.81 15.25
N ARG A 362 7.22 19.23 15.51
CA ARG A 362 6.86 20.56 16.03
C ARG A 362 5.91 20.50 17.24
N GLY A 363 5.79 19.31 17.82
CA GLY A 363 4.83 18.96 18.86
C GLY A 363 4.30 17.55 18.63
N SER A 364 3.39 17.16 19.52
CA SER A 364 2.71 15.86 19.48
C SER A 364 2.01 15.62 18.15
N SER A 365 2.16 14.43 17.57
CA SER A 365 1.54 14.02 16.30
C SER A 365 1.34 12.51 16.30
N ALA A 366 0.26 12.07 16.92
CA ALA A 366 -0.07 10.65 17.07
C ALA A 366 -0.34 9.95 15.73
N ASN A 367 0.06 8.69 15.65
CA ASN A 367 -0.34 7.77 14.58
C ASN A 367 -1.86 7.55 14.62
N ARG A 368 -2.43 7.13 13.49
CA ARG A 368 -3.88 6.93 13.35
C ARG A 368 -4.18 5.65 12.60
N LEU A 369 -5.26 4.98 12.98
CA LEU A 369 -5.68 3.70 12.42
C LEU A 369 -7.15 3.79 12.01
N PHE A 370 -7.48 3.26 10.85
CA PHE A 370 -8.85 3.20 10.35
C PHE A 370 -9.16 1.84 9.76
N ARG A 371 -10.38 1.33 9.94
CA ARG A 371 -10.93 0.17 9.25
C ARG A 371 -11.84 0.59 8.10
N LEU A 372 -11.74 -0.11 6.98
CA LEU A 372 -12.59 0.06 5.81
C LEU A 372 -13.59 -1.09 5.78
N ILE A 373 -14.79 -0.83 6.32
CA ILE A 373 -15.85 -1.85 6.41
C ILE A 373 -16.62 -1.86 5.10
N ARG A 374 -16.63 -3.00 4.43
CA ARG A 374 -17.35 -3.15 3.16
C ARG A 374 -18.84 -2.94 3.38
N ARG A 375 -19.48 -2.27 2.42
CA ARG A 375 -20.93 -2.24 2.31
C ARG A 375 -21.37 -2.71 0.96
N GLU A 376 -22.42 -3.50 0.95
CA GLU A 376 -23.06 -3.90 -0.29
C GLU A 376 -23.64 -2.65 -0.97
N HIS A 377 -23.30 -2.47 -2.25
CA HIS A 377 -23.81 -1.40 -3.11
C HIS A 377 -23.54 0.05 -2.67
N SER A 378 -22.62 0.28 -1.75
CA SER A 378 -22.26 1.63 -1.31
C SER A 378 -20.78 1.70 -0.95
N ASP A 379 -20.27 2.92 -0.80
CA ASP A 379 -18.89 3.13 -0.36
C ASP A 379 -18.63 2.47 0.99
N PRO A 380 -17.41 1.97 1.25
CA PRO A 380 -17.06 1.40 2.55
C PRO A 380 -17.24 2.44 3.66
N ILE A 381 -17.57 1.98 4.87
CA ILE A 381 -17.55 2.83 6.05
C ILE A 381 -16.10 2.96 6.50
N VAL A 382 -15.67 4.20 6.72
CA VAL A 382 -14.35 4.49 7.31
C VAL A 382 -14.53 4.67 8.81
N GLU A 383 -14.12 3.66 9.59
CA GLU A 383 -14.16 3.69 11.04
C GLU A 383 -12.77 3.99 11.62
N GLU A 384 -12.66 4.89 12.58
CA GLU A 384 -11.41 5.18 13.29
C GLU A 384 -11.27 4.23 14.48
N LEU A 385 -10.14 3.51 14.55
CA LEU A 385 -9.85 2.51 15.58
C LEU A 385 -8.87 3.06 16.63
N ASN A 386 -8.75 2.35 17.75
CA ASN A 386 -7.73 2.61 18.76
C ASN A 386 -6.41 1.90 18.39
N PRO A 387 -5.32 2.62 18.02
CA PRO A 387 -4.05 1.99 17.69
C PRO A 387 -3.38 1.29 18.88
N GLY A 388 -3.78 1.57 20.12
CA GLY A 388 -3.08 1.08 21.31
C GLY A 388 -1.70 1.70 21.47
N ASP A 389 -0.69 0.90 21.79
CA ASP A 389 0.67 1.40 22.02
C ASP A 389 1.30 2.02 20.75
N ALA A 390 0.82 1.61 19.57
CA ALA A 390 1.25 2.16 18.29
C ALA A 390 0.78 3.61 18.05
N LEU A 391 0.04 4.23 18.99
CA LEU A 391 -0.40 5.63 18.92
C LEU A 391 0.79 6.61 18.87
N GLU A 392 1.90 6.29 19.57
CA GLU A 392 3.17 7.04 19.64
C GLU A 392 3.04 8.57 19.39
N PRO A 393 2.36 9.35 20.25
CA PRO A 393 2.16 10.79 20.07
C PRO A 393 3.45 11.61 19.95
N GLU A 394 4.52 11.15 20.57
CA GLU A 394 5.86 11.76 20.49
C GLU A 394 6.81 10.98 19.57
N GLY A 395 6.28 9.98 18.84
CA GLY A 395 7.03 9.15 17.91
C GLY A 395 7.49 9.94 16.71
N ARG A 396 8.76 9.79 16.34
CA ARG A 396 9.35 10.45 15.17
C ARG A 396 9.31 9.54 13.95
N GLY A 397 8.12 9.04 13.63
CA GLY A 397 7.92 8.05 12.58
C GLY A 397 8.47 8.50 11.23
N THR A 398 9.24 7.64 10.56
CA THR A 398 9.86 7.94 9.26
C THR A 398 9.58 6.86 8.22
N GLY A 399 9.41 5.62 8.67
CA GLY A 399 9.11 4.45 7.86
C GLY A 399 8.39 3.39 8.69
N GLY A 400 7.93 2.36 8.01
CA GLY A 400 7.34 1.20 8.66
C GLY A 400 6.97 0.13 7.65
N ALA A 401 6.89 -1.11 8.14
CA ALA A 401 6.51 -2.27 7.36
C ALA A 401 5.65 -3.22 8.21
N VAL A 402 4.97 -4.14 7.53
CA VAL A 402 4.25 -5.25 8.14
C VAL A 402 4.83 -6.57 7.68
N THR A 403 4.89 -7.53 8.60
CA THR A 403 5.30 -8.91 8.31
C THR A 403 4.83 -9.82 9.45
N ASP A 404 4.43 -11.04 9.12
CA ASP A 404 4.31 -12.12 10.13
C ASP A 404 5.67 -12.84 10.22
N PHE A 405 6.56 -12.29 11.06
CA PHE A 405 7.95 -12.74 11.20
C PHE A 405 8.11 -13.96 12.12
N ASP A 406 7.15 -14.24 13.01
CA ASP A 406 7.20 -15.41 13.89
C ASP A 406 6.32 -16.58 13.43
N GLY A 407 5.57 -16.38 12.35
CA GLY A 407 4.81 -17.42 11.65
C GLY A 407 3.52 -17.80 12.36
N ASP A 408 2.97 -16.91 13.19
CA ASP A 408 1.72 -17.15 13.91
C ASP A 408 0.46 -16.78 13.11
N GLY A 409 0.65 -16.16 11.94
CA GLY A 409 -0.42 -15.75 11.03
C GLY A 409 -1.02 -14.38 11.32
N MET A 410 -0.51 -13.67 12.32
CA MET A 410 -0.88 -12.30 12.61
C MET A 410 0.19 -11.37 12.05
N LEU A 411 -0.23 -10.30 11.36
CA LEU A 411 0.71 -9.32 10.85
C LEU A 411 1.25 -8.45 11.99
N ASP A 412 2.58 -8.39 12.11
CA ASP A 412 3.26 -7.51 13.07
C ASP A 412 3.64 -6.18 12.44
N LEU A 413 3.55 -5.11 13.24
CA LEU A 413 3.86 -3.75 12.82
C LEU A 413 5.24 -3.33 13.32
N ILE A 414 6.10 -2.92 12.40
CA ILE A 414 7.42 -2.36 12.68
C ILE A 414 7.46 -0.91 12.24
N LEU A 415 7.83 -0.01 13.17
CA LEU A 415 7.95 1.42 12.91
C LEU A 415 9.38 1.87 13.17
N SER A 416 9.96 2.56 12.18
CA SER A 416 11.25 3.21 12.31
C SER A 416 11.09 4.69 12.62
N HIS A 417 12.04 5.21 13.37
CA HIS A 417 12.02 6.59 13.84
C HIS A 417 13.34 7.28 13.55
N GLY A 418 13.25 8.56 13.23
CA GLY A 418 14.43 9.31 12.87
C GLY A 418 14.10 10.67 12.28
N GLU A 419 15.02 11.19 11.49
CA GLU A 419 14.99 12.52 10.91
C GLU A 419 15.07 13.69 11.90
N SER A 420 14.05 13.91 12.75
CA SER A 420 14.01 15.08 13.64
C SER A 420 14.82 14.89 14.92
N MET A 421 14.99 13.65 15.39
CA MET A 421 15.89 13.25 16.47
C MET A 421 16.09 11.72 16.46
N ALA A 422 17.21 11.26 17.02
CA ALA A 422 17.49 9.84 17.15
C ALA A 422 16.48 9.13 18.07
N GLN A 423 15.99 7.97 17.64
CA GLN A 423 15.04 7.13 18.37
C GLN A 423 15.15 5.67 17.88
N PRO A 424 15.10 4.67 18.78
CA PRO A 424 15.09 3.26 18.38
C PRO A 424 13.79 2.88 17.67
N ILE A 425 13.81 1.75 16.95
CA ILE A 425 12.64 1.15 16.30
C ILE A 425 11.62 0.66 17.35
N SER A 426 10.33 0.72 17.01
CA SER A 426 9.25 0.09 17.77
C SER A 426 8.64 -1.09 17.01
N ILE A 427 8.28 -2.15 17.74
CA ILE A 427 7.63 -3.36 17.23
C ILE A 427 6.36 -3.60 18.03
N PHE A 428 5.27 -3.88 17.32
CA PHE A 428 3.97 -4.14 17.91
C PHE A 428 3.34 -5.41 17.33
N LYS A 429 2.72 -6.22 18.20
CA LYS A 429 1.87 -7.35 17.78
C LYS A 429 0.40 -6.95 17.85
N GLY A 430 -0.41 -7.54 16.97
CA GLY A 430 -1.87 -7.46 17.02
C GLY A 430 -2.43 -8.11 18.30
N THR A 431 -3.42 -7.48 18.92
CA THR A 431 -4.08 -7.99 20.15
C THR A 431 -5.50 -8.51 19.93
N GLN A 432 -6.01 -8.38 18.70
CA GLN A 432 -7.34 -8.82 18.28
C GLN A 432 -7.18 -9.89 17.20
N GLY A 433 -8.24 -10.66 16.91
CA GLY A 433 -8.22 -11.55 15.74
C GLY A 433 -7.46 -12.87 15.87
N THR A 434 -6.90 -13.21 17.03
CA THR A 434 -6.05 -14.41 17.20
C THR A 434 -6.75 -15.76 16.95
N ASN A 435 -8.09 -15.79 16.96
CA ASN A 435 -8.88 -16.98 16.64
C ASN A 435 -9.43 -16.97 15.21
N ASN A 436 -9.12 -15.93 14.44
CA ASN A 436 -9.52 -15.83 13.04
C ASN A 436 -8.58 -16.68 12.19
N ASN A 437 -9.15 -17.28 11.15
CA ASN A 437 -8.41 -18.00 10.14
C ASN A 437 -7.67 -17.02 9.23
N TRP A 438 -6.60 -17.48 8.61
CA TRP A 438 -5.80 -16.71 7.67
C TRP A 438 -5.26 -17.61 6.56
N LEU A 439 -4.80 -16.98 5.48
CA LEU A 439 -4.06 -17.64 4.40
C LEU A 439 -3.02 -16.66 3.84
N ARG A 440 -1.79 -17.13 3.65
CA ARG A 440 -0.71 -16.33 3.06
C ARG A 440 -0.30 -16.95 1.73
N VAL A 441 -0.11 -16.13 0.69
CA VAL A 441 0.24 -16.59 -0.65
C VAL A 441 1.47 -15.87 -1.17
N ILE A 442 2.48 -16.65 -1.57
CA ILE A 442 3.78 -16.18 -2.08
C ILE A 442 3.92 -16.60 -3.54
N PRO A 443 3.61 -15.72 -4.51
CA PRO A 443 3.87 -15.99 -5.91
C PRO A 443 5.36 -15.78 -6.24
N ARG A 444 5.94 -16.70 -7.02
CA ARG A 444 7.34 -16.65 -7.45
C ARG A 444 7.45 -16.20 -8.92
N THR A 445 8.55 -15.54 -9.30
CA THR A 445 8.88 -15.25 -10.70
C THR A 445 9.41 -16.50 -11.40
N ARG A 446 9.62 -16.43 -12.72
CA ARG A 446 10.27 -17.50 -13.48
C ARG A 446 11.71 -17.81 -13.06
N PHE A 447 12.34 -16.91 -12.31
CA PHE A 447 13.69 -17.08 -11.76
C PHE A 447 13.68 -17.57 -10.31
N GLY A 448 12.51 -17.62 -9.67
CA GLY A 448 12.34 -18.08 -8.28
C GLY A 448 12.29 -16.98 -7.23
N ALA A 449 12.52 -15.71 -7.60
CA ALA A 449 12.36 -14.58 -6.70
C ALA A 449 10.88 -14.30 -6.41
N PHE A 450 10.61 -13.38 -5.48
CA PHE A 450 9.24 -12.95 -5.22
C PHE A 450 8.64 -12.18 -6.40
N ALA A 451 7.38 -12.44 -6.72
CA ALA A 451 6.68 -11.78 -7.83
C ALA A 451 6.05 -10.44 -7.40
N ARG A 452 6.88 -9.46 -6.99
CA ARG A 452 6.46 -8.08 -6.74
C ARG A 452 5.70 -7.48 -7.93
N GLY A 453 4.59 -6.80 -7.63
CA GLY A 453 3.63 -6.31 -8.62
C GLY A 453 2.63 -7.35 -9.13
N ALA A 454 2.71 -8.63 -8.72
CA ALA A 454 1.68 -9.61 -9.05
C ALA A 454 0.37 -9.33 -8.31
N LYS A 455 -0.74 -9.70 -8.94
CA LYS A 455 -2.09 -9.64 -8.36
C LYS A 455 -2.51 -11.02 -7.88
N VAL A 456 -2.95 -11.14 -6.65
CA VAL A 456 -3.47 -12.38 -6.06
C VAL A 456 -4.93 -12.16 -5.68
N VAL A 457 -5.82 -12.99 -6.21
CA VAL A 457 -7.24 -13.01 -5.87
C VAL A 457 -7.56 -14.31 -5.16
N LEU A 458 -8.04 -14.21 -3.93
CA LEU A 458 -8.55 -15.34 -3.17
C LEU A 458 -10.07 -15.33 -3.19
N PHE A 459 -10.67 -16.45 -3.60
CA PHE A 459 -12.11 -16.65 -3.53
C PHE A 459 -12.44 -17.43 -2.26
N THR A 460 -13.43 -16.96 -1.52
CA THR A 460 -13.94 -17.63 -0.32
C THR A 460 -15.37 -18.13 -0.55
N ARG A 461 -15.78 -19.10 0.28
CA ARG A 461 -17.10 -19.72 0.15
C ARG A 461 -18.25 -18.75 0.37
N ARG A 462 -18.09 -17.74 1.23
CA ARG A 462 -19.18 -16.84 1.64
C ARG A 462 -18.91 -15.37 1.35
N SER A 463 -17.69 -14.91 1.58
CA SER A 463 -17.32 -13.49 1.48
C SER A 463 -16.92 -13.01 0.08
N GLY A 464 -16.78 -13.94 -0.88
CA GLY A 464 -16.50 -13.64 -2.27
C GLY A 464 -15.01 -13.48 -2.56
N ALA A 465 -14.65 -12.56 -3.45
CA ALA A 465 -13.27 -12.36 -3.87
C ALA A 465 -12.54 -11.32 -3.01
N HIS A 466 -11.30 -11.62 -2.65
CA HIS A 466 -10.37 -10.74 -1.95
C HIS A 466 -9.15 -10.53 -2.83
N LEU A 467 -8.79 -9.28 -3.09
CA LEU A 467 -7.64 -8.93 -3.93
C LEU A 467 -6.49 -8.40 -3.05
N ARG A 468 -5.29 -8.89 -3.33
CA ARG A 468 -4.02 -8.36 -2.80
C ARG A 468 -3.03 -8.16 -3.95
N ILE A 469 -2.12 -7.22 -3.75
CA ILE A 469 -1.02 -6.92 -4.66
C ILE A 469 0.26 -7.23 -3.91
N ILE A 470 1.19 -7.95 -4.54
CA ILE A 470 2.51 -8.16 -3.95
C ILE A 470 3.27 -6.85 -4.04
N ASP A 471 3.71 -6.33 -2.90
CA ASP A 471 4.25 -4.99 -2.82
C ASP A 471 5.55 -4.85 -3.63
N GLY A 472 5.58 -3.91 -4.57
CA GLY A 472 6.78 -3.50 -5.32
C GLY A 472 7.40 -2.23 -4.77
N GLY A 473 7.02 -1.79 -3.58
CA GLY A 473 7.36 -0.50 -3.00
C GLY A 473 6.09 0.23 -2.62
N SER A 474 6.06 0.75 -1.39
CA SER A 474 4.91 1.43 -0.81
C SER A 474 5.35 2.28 0.38
N GLY A 475 4.40 2.87 1.10
CA GLY A 475 4.72 3.81 2.15
C GLY A 475 5.59 4.95 1.61
N TYR A 476 6.42 5.52 2.48
CA TYR A 476 7.48 6.44 2.09
C TYR A 476 8.80 5.78 2.44
N LEU A 477 9.67 5.58 1.45
CA LEU A 477 10.98 4.92 1.60
C LEU A 477 10.92 3.42 1.97
N CYS A 478 9.76 2.78 1.90
CA CYS A 478 9.52 1.44 2.46
C CYS A 478 9.07 0.43 1.41
N GLU A 479 9.06 -0.83 1.83
CA GLU A 479 8.58 -1.97 1.04
C GLU A 479 8.06 -3.04 2.00
N MET A 480 6.82 -3.48 1.80
CA MET A 480 6.19 -4.50 2.64
C MET A 480 6.73 -5.89 2.31
N GLU A 481 6.38 -6.87 3.14
CA GLU A 481 6.66 -8.27 2.82
C GLU A 481 6.06 -8.65 1.46
N PRO A 482 6.74 -9.49 0.66
CA PRO A 482 6.27 -9.90 -0.65
C PRO A 482 5.23 -11.04 -0.57
N VAL A 483 4.22 -10.86 0.27
CA VAL A 483 3.20 -11.87 0.59
C VAL A 483 1.79 -11.28 0.49
N ALA A 484 0.91 -11.98 -0.21
CA ALA A 484 -0.51 -11.69 -0.17
C ALA A 484 -1.12 -12.32 1.10
N HIS A 485 -1.37 -11.49 2.10
CA HIS A 485 -2.02 -11.89 3.35
C HIS A 485 -3.54 -11.73 3.28
N PHE A 486 -4.26 -12.79 3.66
CA PHE A 486 -5.72 -12.82 3.71
C PHE A 486 -6.19 -13.23 5.11
N GLY A 487 -6.79 -12.31 5.85
CA GLY A 487 -7.66 -12.67 6.96
C GLY A 487 -8.95 -13.28 6.44
N LEU A 488 -9.34 -14.41 7.03
CA LEU A 488 -10.52 -15.17 6.64
C LEU A 488 -11.62 -15.10 7.70
N GLY A 489 -11.36 -14.56 8.88
CA GLY A 489 -12.30 -14.61 10.00
C GLY A 489 -12.70 -16.05 10.30
N HIS A 490 -13.95 -16.40 10.00
CA HIS A 490 -14.47 -17.77 10.09
C HIS A 490 -14.96 -18.33 8.75
N ASP A 491 -14.63 -17.66 7.65
CA ASP A 491 -14.88 -18.15 6.29
C ASP A 491 -13.76 -19.11 5.85
N GLU A 492 -13.97 -19.76 4.72
CA GLU A 492 -13.04 -20.71 4.13
C GLU A 492 -12.67 -20.29 2.71
N ALA A 493 -11.38 -20.34 2.41
CA ALA A 493 -10.88 -20.22 1.05
C ALA A 493 -11.34 -21.41 0.19
N SER A 494 -11.71 -21.14 -1.07
CA SER A 494 -12.18 -22.15 -2.01
C SER A 494 -11.24 -22.29 -3.22
N SER A 495 -10.77 -21.17 -3.77
CA SER A 495 -9.79 -21.15 -4.86
C SER A 495 -8.99 -19.86 -4.85
N LEU A 496 -7.84 -19.86 -5.51
CA LEU A 496 -7.01 -18.67 -5.70
C LEU A 496 -6.62 -18.52 -7.17
N GLU A 497 -6.40 -17.27 -7.57
CA GLU A 497 -5.85 -16.88 -8.86
C GLU A 497 -4.65 -15.94 -8.66
N VAL A 498 -3.55 -16.21 -9.34
CA VAL A 498 -2.38 -15.32 -9.40
C VAL A 498 -2.22 -14.82 -10.83
N THR A 499 -2.06 -13.51 -11.00
CA THR A 499 -1.73 -12.85 -12.27
C THR A 499 -0.36 -12.19 -12.17
N TRP A 500 0.59 -12.58 -13.01
CA TRP A 500 1.94 -12.01 -13.06
C TRP A 500 1.98 -10.76 -13.95
N PRO A 501 3.04 -9.91 -13.83
CA PRO A 501 3.15 -8.67 -14.61
C PRO A 501 3.10 -8.84 -16.14
N ASP A 502 3.47 -10.03 -16.66
CA ASP A 502 3.37 -10.40 -18.08
C ASP A 502 1.96 -10.82 -18.54
N GLY A 503 1.00 -10.88 -17.61
CA GLY A 503 -0.37 -11.31 -17.86
C GLY A 503 -0.61 -12.82 -17.82
N ARG A 504 0.41 -13.64 -17.51
CA ARG A 504 0.17 -15.06 -17.23
C ARG A 504 -0.66 -15.21 -15.97
N VAL A 505 -1.49 -16.25 -15.96
CA VAL A 505 -2.44 -16.53 -14.87
C VAL A 505 -2.36 -17.99 -14.46
N VAL A 506 -2.41 -18.24 -13.16
CA VAL A 506 -2.60 -19.58 -12.57
C VAL A 506 -3.80 -19.52 -11.65
N SER A 507 -4.73 -20.47 -11.82
CA SER A 507 -5.85 -20.67 -10.91
C SER A 507 -5.77 -22.07 -10.30
N ARG A 508 -6.02 -22.19 -9.00
CA ARG A 508 -6.09 -23.50 -8.32
C ARG A 508 -7.11 -23.51 -7.21
N ALA A 509 -7.61 -24.71 -6.87
CA ALA A 509 -8.41 -24.90 -5.67
C ALA A 509 -7.53 -24.76 -4.41
N VAL A 510 -8.15 -24.32 -3.32
CA VAL A 510 -7.56 -24.28 -1.98
C VAL A 510 -8.28 -25.31 -1.11
N ALA A 511 -7.54 -26.26 -0.57
CA ALA A 511 -8.08 -27.27 0.32
C ALA A 511 -8.32 -26.66 1.71
N SER A 512 -9.33 -27.15 2.44
CA SER A 512 -9.58 -26.69 3.82
C SER A 512 -8.42 -26.94 4.78
N SER A 513 -7.55 -27.93 4.49
CA SER A 513 -6.32 -28.20 5.24
C SER A 513 -5.20 -27.18 4.99
N GLU A 514 -5.33 -26.33 3.97
CA GLU A 514 -4.40 -25.24 3.67
C GLU A 514 -4.76 -23.94 4.42
N THR A 515 -5.90 -23.89 5.10
CA THR A 515 -6.24 -22.77 6.01
C THR A 515 -5.19 -22.68 7.13
N ASN A 516 -4.80 -21.45 7.49
CA ASN A 516 -3.74 -21.14 8.46
C ASN A 516 -2.37 -21.67 8.02
N SER A 517 -2.05 -21.50 6.73
CA SER A 517 -0.76 -21.87 6.16
C SER A 517 -0.26 -20.86 5.13
N VAL A 518 1.00 -21.03 4.74
CA VAL A 518 1.65 -20.26 3.67
C VAL A 518 1.71 -21.11 2.41
N LEU A 519 1.25 -20.55 1.30
CA LEU A 519 1.19 -21.20 0.00
C LEU A 519 2.17 -20.55 -0.97
N GLU A 520 3.16 -21.29 -1.45
CA GLU A 520 4.00 -20.83 -2.56
C GLU A 520 3.36 -21.20 -3.91
N ILE A 521 3.25 -20.22 -4.81
CA ILE A 521 2.71 -20.41 -6.16
C ILE A 521 3.83 -20.19 -7.17
N PRO A 522 4.31 -21.24 -7.86
CA PRO A 522 5.36 -21.10 -8.85
C PRO A 522 4.84 -20.38 -10.09
N TYR A 523 5.76 -19.71 -10.80
CA TYR A 523 5.47 -19.16 -12.11
C TYR A 523 5.08 -20.27 -13.10
N PRO A 524 4.03 -20.08 -13.91
CA PRO A 524 3.67 -21.03 -14.96
C PRO A 524 4.71 -20.99 -16.08
N LEU A 525 5.64 -21.94 -16.09
CA LEU A 525 6.50 -22.21 -17.24
C LEU A 525 5.62 -22.65 -18.42
N ASP A 526 6.12 -22.48 -19.65
CA ASP A 526 5.41 -22.88 -20.87
C ASP A 526 5.25 -24.42 -20.93
N VAL A 527 4.33 -24.95 -20.13
CA VAL A 527 3.90 -26.35 -20.11
C VAL A 527 2.58 -26.42 -20.88
N GLU A 528 2.37 -27.49 -21.65
CA GLU A 528 1.11 -27.74 -22.36
C GLU A 528 -0.08 -27.54 -21.43
N GLU A 529 -0.95 -26.58 -21.78
CA GLU A 529 -2.20 -26.36 -21.06
C GLU A 529 -2.96 -27.69 -20.95
N PRO A 530 -3.42 -28.09 -19.76
CA PRO A 530 -4.23 -29.29 -19.63
C PRO A 530 -5.47 -29.18 -20.54
N LEU A 531 -5.76 -30.25 -21.30
CA LEU A 531 -6.88 -30.33 -22.25
C LEU A 531 -8.23 -29.90 -21.65
N MET A 532 -8.39 -30.01 -20.33
CA MET A 532 -9.50 -29.45 -19.56
C MET A 532 -8.99 -28.92 -18.21
N PRO A 533 -9.41 -27.72 -17.78
CA PRO A 533 -9.05 -27.17 -16.47
C PRO A 533 -9.72 -27.95 -15.34
N ALA A 534 -9.04 -28.03 -14.19
CA ALA A 534 -9.57 -28.68 -13.00
C ALA A 534 -10.81 -27.94 -12.48
N PRO A 535 -11.87 -28.62 -11.99
CA PRO A 535 -13.03 -27.97 -11.41
C PRO A 535 -12.66 -27.04 -10.25
N LEU A 536 -13.17 -25.81 -10.26
CA LEU A 536 -12.96 -24.81 -9.20
C LEU A 536 -14.26 -24.43 -8.52
N GLU A 537 -14.21 -24.29 -7.19
CA GLU A 537 -15.26 -23.64 -6.40
C GLU A 537 -14.93 -22.14 -6.32
N CYS A 538 -15.67 -21.33 -7.07
CA CYS A 538 -15.39 -19.89 -7.23
C CYS A 538 -16.01 -19.01 -6.14
N GLY A 539 -16.76 -19.59 -5.20
CA GLY A 539 -17.40 -18.84 -4.13
C GLY A 539 -18.64 -18.05 -4.58
N GLN A 540 -19.19 -17.27 -3.66
CA GLN A 540 -20.42 -16.51 -3.90
C GLN A 540 -20.20 -15.38 -4.92
N GLY A 541 -21.07 -15.31 -5.94
CA GLY A 541 -21.03 -14.28 -6.99
C GLY A 541 -20.12 -14.59 -8.18
N PHE A 542 -19.47 -15.76 -8.20
CA PHE A 542 -18.53 -16.14 -9.24
C PHE A 542 -18.81 -17.56 -9.76
N SER A 543 -18.48 -17.80 -11.03
CA SER A 543 -18.62 -19.09 -11.68
C SER A 543 -17.36 -19.46 -12.45
N GLN A 544 -17.10 -20.76 -12.62
CA GLN A 544 -15.96 -21.22 -13.39
C GLN A 544 -16.24 -21.06 -14.88
N HIS A 545 -15.39 -20.31 -15.56
CA HIS A 545 -15.40 -20.16 -17.02
C HIS A 545 -14.67 -21.34 -17.70
N GLU A 546 -14.89 -21.54 -19.00
CA GLU A 546 -14.33 -22.66 -19.79
C GLU A 546 -12.79 -22.70 -19.78
N ASN A 547 -12.14 -21.55 -19.58
CA ASN A 547 -10.68 -21.43 -19.43
C ASN A 547 -10.18 -21.78 -18.01
N GLY A 548 -11.05 -22.27 -17.14
CA GLY A 548 -10.70 -22.73 -15.80
C GLY A 548 -10.62 -21.64 -14.74
N ARG A 549 -10.93 -20.38 -15.08
CA ARG A 549 -10.85 -19.25 -14.16
C ARG A 549 -12.19 -18.96 -13.52
N CYS A 550 -12.15 -18.35 -12.33
CA CYS A 550 -13.35 -17.82 -11.69
C CYS A 550 -13.65 -16.44 -12.26
N VAL A 551 -14.82 -16.30 -12.87
CA VAL A 551 -15.30 -15.05 -13.45
C VAL A 551 -16.55 -14.59 -12.74
N ASP A 552 -16.72 -13.28 -12.72
CA ASP A 552 -17.91 -12.62 -12.18
C ASP A 552 -19.17 -13.15 -12.86
N THR A 553 -20.12 -13.64 -12.07
CA THR A 553 -21.40 -14.13 -12.58
C THR A 553 -22.28 -12.93 -12.87
N ASN A 554 -22.90 -12.89 -14.05
CA ASN A 554 -23.83 -11.81 -14.38
C ASN A 554 -25.24 -12.13 -13.88
N GLU A 555 -25.54 -11.84 -12.60
CA GLU A 555 -26.84 -12.22 -12.01
C GLU A 555 -28.02 -11.52 -12.69
N CYS A 556 -27.80 -10.33 -13.25
CA CYS A 556 -28.84 -9.63 -14.02
C CYS A 556 -29.26 -10.39 -15.28
N THR A 557 -28.36 -11.20 -15.85
CA THR A 557 -28.63 -12.02 -17.03
C THR A 557 -29.14 -13.40 -16.64
N GLU A 558 -28.56 -14.01 -15.61
CA GLU A 558 -28.97 -15.34 -15.13
C GLU A 558 -30.35 -15.32 -14.45
N PHE A 559 -30.68 -14.23 -13.76
CA PHE A 559 -31.89 -14.10 -12.95
C PHE A 559 -32.69 -12.84 -13.37
N PRO A 560 -33.49 -12.90 -14.46
CA PRO A 560 -34.16 -11.73 -15.06
C PRO A 560 -35.21 -11.01 -14.18
N PHE A 561 -35.49 -11.51 -12.97
CA PHE A 561 -36.39 -10.89 -11.98
C PHE A 561 -35.75 -10.78 -10.58
N ILE A 562 -34.42 -10.77 -10.51
CA ILE A 562 -33.71 -10.71 -9.23
C ILE A 562 -33.97 -9.40 -8.48
N CYS A 563 -34.24 -8.33 -9.22
CA CYS A 563 -34.57 -7.03 -8.64
C CYS A 563 -36.05 -6.87 -8.29
N PRO A 564 -36.37 -6.21 -7.16
CA PRO A 564 -37.75 -5.99 -6.74
C PRO A 564 -38.44 -4.97 -7.66
N ARG A 565 -39.78 -5.00 -7.69
CA ARG A 565 -40.59 -4.21 -8.65
C ARG A 565 -40.41 -2.69 -8.51
N ASP A 566 -40.09 -2.19 -7.32
CA ASP A 566 -39.82 -0.78 -7.04
C ASP A 566 -38.42 -0.32 -7.51
N LYS A 567 -37.50 -1.27 -7.73
CA LYS A 567 -36.14 -1.03 -8.26
C LYS A 567 -35.82 -1.97 -9.42
N PRO A 568 -36.55 -1.91 -10.55
CA PRO A 568 -36.52 -2.96 -11.56
C PRO A 568 -35.23 -3.01 -12.40
N ASN A 569 -34.35 -2.01 -12.32
CA ASN A 569 -33.14 -1.96 -13.15
C ASN A 569 -31.98 -2.67 -12.43
N CYS A 570 -31.60 -3.84 -12.93
CA CYS A 570 -30.44 -4.58 -12.44
C CYS A 570 -29.15 -4.06 -13.08
N ILE A 571 -28.10 -3.91 -12.27
CA ILE A 571 -26.74 -3.53 -12.67
C ILE A 571 -25.79 -4.58 -12.11
N ASN A 572 -25.05 -5.26 -12.98
CA ASN A 572 -24.06 -6.24 -12.55
C ASN A 572 -22.88 -5.57 -11.84
N THR A 573 -22.36 -6.18 -10.79
CA THR A 573 -21.20 -5.70 -10.01
C THR A 573 -20.25 -6.86 -9.74
N TYR A 574 -19.00 -6.59 -9.37
CA TYR A 574 -18.04 -7.66 -9.09
C TYR A 574 -18.45 -8.46 -7.85
N GLY A 575 -18.76 -9.75 -8.04
CA GLY A 575 -19.25 -10.67 -7.04
C GLY A 575 -20.70 -10.46 -6.61
N GLY A 576 -21.53 -9.76 -7.41
CA GLY A 576 -22.94 -9.51 -7.07
C GLY A 576 -23.68 -8.57 -8.02
N TYR A 577 -24.84 -8.05 -7.61
CA TYR A 577 -25.64 -7.15 -8.46
C TYR A 577 -26.34 -6.06 -7.66
N ARG A 578 -26.56 -4.89 -8.26
CA ARG A 578 -27.30 -3.77 -7.66
C ARG A 578 -28.63 -3.53 -8.37
N CYS A 579 -29.68 -3.27 -7.59
CA CYS A 579 -30.99 -2.88 -8.11
C CYS A 579 -31.25 -1.38 -7.95
N ARG A 580 -31.64 -0.71 -9.05
CA ARG A 580 -31.94 0.73 -9.07
C ARG A 580 -33.38 1.01 -9.51
N SER A 581 -33.95 2.08 -8.97
CA SER A 581 -35.23 2.61 -9.42
C SER A 581 -35.17 3.08 -10.88
N SER A 582 -36.33 3.15 -11.54
CA SER A 582 -36.47 3.69 -12.90
C SER A 582 -36.69 5.20 -12.94
N LYS A 583 -36.32 5.93 -11.87
CA LYS A 583 -36.58 7.37 -11.76
C LYS A 583 -35.81 8.12 -12.85
N ARG A 584 -36.51 8.69 -13.83
CA ARG A 584 -35.94 9.59 -14.85
C ARG A 584 -35.94 11.01 -14.31
N CYS A 585 -34.79 11.66 -14.31
CA CYS A 585 -34.63 13.04 -13.90
C CYS A 585 -34.77 14.01 -15.09
N SER A 586 -35.24 15.22 -14.82
CA SER A 586 -35.34 16.31 -15.79
C SER A 586 -33.95 16.76 -16.24
N ARG A 587 -33.87 17.40 -17.42
CA ARG A 587 -32.62 17.83 -18.06
C ARG A 587 -31.77 18.68 -17.09
N GLY A 588 -30.51 18.28 -16.85
CA GLY A 588 -29.59 18.91 -15.89
C GLY A 588 -29.53 18.26 -14.51
N PHE A 589 -30.35 17.24 -14.26
CA PHE A 589 -30.36 16.46 -13.04
C PHE A 589 -30.20 14.96 -13.34
N GLU A 590 -29.45 14.26 -12.50
CA GLU A 590 -29.31 12.81 -12.53
C GLU A 590 -29.88 12.22 -11.24
N PRO A 591 -30.37 10.97 -11.23
CA PRO A 591 -30.81 10.37 -9.98
C PRO A 591 -29.59 10.21 -9.06
N ASN A 592 -29.74 10.46 -7.76
CA ASN A 592 -28.73 10.16 -6.76
C ASN A 592 -28.37 8.67 -6.77
N GLU A 593 -27.33 8.27 -6.02
CA GLU A 593 -26.81 6.88 -6.02
C GLU A 593 -27.91 5.84 -5.76
N ASP A 594 -28.85 6.14 -4.87
CA ASP A 594 -29.96 5.24 -4.54
C ASP A 594 -31.17 5.35 -5.49
N GLY A 595 -31.13 6.28 -6.46
CA GLY A 595 -32.23 6.55 -7.40
C GLY A 595 -33.50 7.11 -6.75
N THR A 596 -33.42 7.58 -5.50
CA THR A 596 -34.54 8.11 -4.73
C THR A 596 -34.82 9.58 -5.00
N ALA A 597 -33.81 10.37 -5.38
CA ALA A 597 -33.87 11.80 -5.63
C ALA A 597 -33.16 12.19 -6.93
N CYS A 598 -33.49 13.35 -7.50
CA CYS A 598 -32.77 13.92 -8.63
C CYS A 598 -31.83 15.02 -8.12
N VAL A 599 -30.53 14.86 -8.37
CA VAL A 599 -29.48 15.80 -7.97
C VAL A 599 -28.91 16.50 -9.19
N ALA A 600 -28.62 17.79 -9.07
CA ALA A 600 -28.03 18.56 -10.16
C ALA A 600 -26.63 18.00 -10.47
N GLN A 601 -26.23 17.98 -11.75
CA GLN A 601 -24.82 17.78 -12.09
C GLN A 601 -24.01 18.92 -11.46
N VAL A 602 -23.33 18.65 -10.34
CA VAL A 602 -22.32 19.57 -9.82
C VAL A 602 -21.14 19.44 -10.78
N ALA A 603 -21.09 20.34 -11.77
CA ALA A 603 -19.84 20.62 -12.44
C ALA A 603 -18.89 21.15 -11.35
N PHE A 604 -17.98 20.28 -10.90
CA PHE A 604 -16.83 20.69 -10.10
C PHE A 604 -15.97 21.60 -10.99
N PHE A 605 -16.31 22.88 -11.03
CA PHE A 605 -15.34 23.90 -11.37
C PHE A 605 -14.43 24.05 -10.16
N GLY A 606 -13.41 23.19 -10.11
CA GLY A 606 -12.23 23.42 -9.28
C GLY A 606 -11.56 24.71 -9.74
N GLY A 607 -11.95 25.81 -9.12
CA GLY A 607 -11.40 27.13 -9.40
C GLY A 607 -11.73 28.05 -8.24
N TYR A 608 -10.80 28.19 -7.29
CA TYR A 608 -10.83 29.33 -6.39
C TYR A 608 -10.77 30.63 -7.22
N PRO A 609 -11.57 31.67 -6.91
CA PRO A 609 -11.58 32.87 -7.70
C PRO A 609 -10.23 33.59 -7.58
N SER A 610 -9.53 33.70 -8.71
CA SER A 610 -8.39 34.58 -8.90
C SER A 610 -8.79 36.03 -8.60
N ALA A 611 -7.99 36.72 -7.80
CA ALA A 611 -8.13 38.13 -7.49
C ALA A 611 -8.13 38.98 -8.77
N GLY A 612 -9.33 39.39 -9.20
CA GLY A 612 -9.55 40.34 -10.28
C GLY A 612 -9.93 41.70 -9.71
N SER A 613 -9.08 42.68 -9.97
CA SER A 613 -9.19 44.08 -9.57
C SER A 613 -10.44 44.74 -10.14
N TRP A 614 -11.18 45.49 -9.33
CA TRP A 614 -12.21 46.44 -9.80
C TRP A 614 -11.99 47.84 -9.21
N PRO A 615 -12.29 48.92 -9.97
CA PRO A 615 -11.91 50.28 -9.63
C PRO A 615 -12.90 50.93 -8.66
N GLY A 616 -12.40 51.86 -7.84
CA GLY A 616 -13.10 52.41 -6.68
C GLY A 616 -14.07 53.56 -6.95
N LEU A 617 -14.72 54.00 -5.86
CA LEU A 617 -15.16 55.37 -5.48
C LEU A 617 -15.87 55.30 -4.09
N PRO A 618 -16.08 56.40 -3.35
CA PRO A 618 -15.54 56.54 -1.99
C PRO A 618 -16.56 56.84 -0.87
N HIS A 619 -16.08 56.64 0.37
CA HIS A 619 -16.36 57.38 1.62
C HIS A 619 -17.79 57.40 2.21
N SER A 620 -17.91 56.72 3.37
CA SER A 620 -18.21 57.27 4.72
C SER A 620 -19.33 56.57 5.51
N ALA A 621 -19.11 56.53 6.85
CA ALA A 621 -20.02 56.20 7.97
C ALA A 621 -20.08 54.75 8.56
N LEU A 622 -19.16 54.49 9.51
CA LEU A 622 -19.34 54.02 10.91
C LEU A 622 -20.38 52.91 11.31
N LEU A 623 -19.83 51.82 11.89
CA LEU A 623 -20.26 51.00 13.07
C LEU A 623 -21.40 49.92 12.92
N PRO A 624 -21.46 48.87 13.79
CA PRO A 624 -21.43 47.45 13.38
C PRO A 624 -22.72 46.65 13.68
N LEU A 625 -22.96 45.55 12.94
CA LEU A 625 -24.03 44.56 13.17
C LEU A 625 -23.41 43.15 13.16
N VAL A 626 -23.32 42.46 14.29
CA VAL A 626 -24.33 41.57 14.92
C VAL A 626 -24.68 40.35 14.06
N LEU A 627 -24.40 39.17 14.65
CA LEU A 627 -24.67 37.81 14.18
C LEU A 627 -26.11 37.62 13.65
N GLY A 628 -26.24 36.78 12.63
CA GLY A 628 -27.51 36.20 12.19
C GLY A 628 -27.32 34.83 11.55
N LEU A 629 -27.28 33.78 12.37
CA LEU A 629 -27.64 32.42 11.97
C LEU A 629 -29.16 32.39 11.70
N CYS A 630 -29.58 31.82 10.57
CA CYS A 630 -31.00 31.49 10.34
C CYS A 630 -31.13 30.05 9.83
N LEU A 631 -31.52 29.19 10.76
CA LEU A 631 -32.29 27.97 10.54
C LEU A 631 -33.77 28.34 10.35
N CYS A 632 -34.46 27.70 9.40
CA CYS A 632 -35.84 27.18 9.50
C CYS A 632 -36.14 26.36 8.24
N LEU A 633 -36.37 25.04 8.27
CA LEU A 633 -37.50 24.23 8.80
C LEU A 633 -38.78 24.21 7.95
N TYR A 634 -39.40 23.02 7.97
CA TYR A 634 -40.75 22.56 7.57
C TYR A 634 -40.87 21.84 6.22
N ALA A 635 -41.59 20.70 6.08
CA ALA A 635 -42.39 19.90 7.02
C ALA A 635 -42.77 18.51 6.43
N LEU A 636 -43.11 17.60 7.36
CA LEU A 636 -43.93 16.36 7.27
C LEU A 636 -43.38 15.14 6.53
#